data_AF-A0A1B9JLV6-F1
#
_entry.id   AF-A0A1B9JLV6-F1
#
_cell.length_a   1.000
_cell.length_b   1.000
_cell.length_c   1.000
_cell.angle_alpha   90.00
_cell.angle_beta   90.00
_cell.angle_gamma   90.00
#
_symmetry.space_group_name_H-M   'P 1'
#
loop_
_entity.id
_entity.type
_entity.pdbx_description
1 polymer ?
#
loop_
_entity_poly.entity_id
_entity_poly.type
_entity_poly.pdbx_seq_one_letter_code
_entity_poly.pdbx_strand_id
1 'polypeptide(L)'
;MEQQNTELDIEQLIEQLKKITRQDGAEKYAEAQYDLGKIYYEYKEDWQQAIEHFKKIKKKENSDIYAKAQLYLGIIYFYKKHNVNKAEKHYLKIENKDDPDIYAAAQLNLGVIYYNEKHNIEKAEQCYLEVKKEDNKEVYARAQLNLGIIYQTEKHNIEKAEHCYLNIEKQDNPKAYAQAQLNLGIIYQEVKHNIKRGEQYYLNIEKDDNSGVYFAAQLHLGFIYQFEYNNFEWAEEYYSRIEERDNLELYAVAQLHLGIIYQYEYNKFNKAKVYYSNIKNQYNSAAYAVAQFNLGLIYQNKQDIEQAEHYYLKIEKQDNPVAYAAAQFNLGVIYQNKQNIEEAERFYLNVEKQDDPDSYFKAQRKLGDNNFFEKTKTNLKSPEEYYQNVAYSDNSFKSYIIAQMMLSVISNKDSSIFKEKQRDKLVAKICDIRELTINIQKELLVKFNLNESENNDGQVFERQVAHYTKPEVLFNLLKNKLSDFRLNVVDFMNDPTENQVLTYWLGINTENNNEIKTFLASFSFNHNSLNQFRLYGNENNIVGSSVSVVFNQEFFSKNIKRTINSEGINSLFKYENLSSQQNDLKENSNPKNPENVAEKNITSSVGSLPLFRCLYFDPKNGYISIAKRNKYSFYLEHQSDSPEKIDDKWEDYLNLLKEKEKEKEKEKEKITRIREKLEKIKEIIDFFKNPKESEQKEIIEKITNLDQLIALALMPISCLVKHAAFEDEDECRMIYITNIADELIQAPTNYAYASSLFVNYGKIEDYLEKIYLGPQCQPHHKLWITNHVRTSQSKTRSKPIKVVQSEMPLR
;
A
#
# COMPACT_ATOMS: atom_id res chain seq x y z
N MET A 1 -7.30 -37.45 -49.09
CA MET A 1 -7.91 -36.96 -50.34
C MET A 1 -8.09 -35.46 -50.35
N GLU A 2 -8.72 -34.83 -49.34
CA GLU A 2 -8.84 -33.36 -49.29
C GLU A 2 -7.48 -32.62 -49.25
N GLN A 3 -6.53 -33.01 -48.39
CA GLN A 3 -5.17 -32.42 -48.36
C GLN A 3 -4.36 -32.61 -49.66
N GLN A 4 -4.54 -33.75 -50.34
CA GLN A 4 -3.87 -34.02 -51.62
C GLN A 4 -4.47 -33.20 -52.76
N ASN A 5 -5.78 -32.92 -52.72
CA ASN A 5 -6.43 -32.03 -53.67
C ASN A 5 -5.98 -30.57 -53.46
N THR A 6 -5.86 -30.10 -52.21
CA THR A 6 -5.37 -28.74 -51.92
C THR A 6 -3.93 -28.54 -52.37
N GLU A 7 -3.07 -29.54 -52.20
CA GLU A 7 -1.66 -29.45 -52.62
C GLU A 7 -1.52 -29.47 -54.15
N LEU A 8 -2.31 -30.30 -54.84
CA LEU A 8 -2.35 -30.33 -56.31
C LEU A 8 -2.83 -28.99 -56.90
N ASP A 9 -3.84 -28.38 -56.28
CA ASP A 9 -4.38 -27.07 -56.69
C ASP A 9 -3.36 -25.94 -56.46
N ILE A 10 -2.59 -25.99 -55.37
CA ILE A 10 -1.50 -25.04 -55.08
C ILE A 10 -0.37 -25.19 -56.11
N GLU A 11 0.00 -26.42 -56.48
CA GLU A 11 1.06 -26.64 -57.47
C GLU A 11 0.66 -26.16 -58.87
N GLN A 12 -0.58 -26.41 -59.28
CA GLN A 12 -1.12 -25.87 -60.53
C GLN A 12 -1.16 -24.34 -60.52
N LEU A 13 -1.56 -23.73 -59.40
CA LEU A 13 -1.55 -22.28 -59.24
C LEU A 13 -0.14 -21.69 -59.31
N ILE A 14 0.85 -22.32 -58.67
CA ILE A 14 2.27 -21.93 -58.78
C ILE A 14 2.72 -21.98 -60.24
N GLU A 15 2.38 -23.03 -60.99
CA GLU A 15 2.76 -23.16 -62.39
C GLU A 15 2.13 -22.07 -63.27
N GLN A 16 0.86 -21.72 -63.01
CA GLN A 16 0.17 -20.63 -63.70
C GLN A 16 0.82 -19.27 -63.39
N LEU A 17 1.09 -18.96 -62.12
CA LEU A 17 1.71 -17.71 -61.71
C LEU A 17 3.14 -17.57 -62.24
N LYS A 18 3.89 -18.68 -62.36
CA LYS A 18 5.26 -18.68 -62.94
C LYS A 18 5.30 -18.36 -64.43
N LYS A 19 4.19 -18.56 -65.16
CA LYS A 19 4.09 -18.21 -66.59
C LYS A 19 3.95 -16.70 -66.83
N ILE A 20 3.56 -15.94 -65.81
CA ILE A 20 3.41 -14.49 -65.90
C ILE A 20 4.80 -13.82 -65.86
N THR A 21 5.09 -13.05 -66.90
CA THR A 21 6.33 -12.31 -67.08
C THR A 21 6.06 -10.80 -67.11
N ARG A 22 7.13 -9.99 -67.11
CA ARG A 22 6.99 -8.53 -67.26
C ARG A 22 6.36 -8.08 -68.59
N GLN A 23 6.34 -8.95 -69.61
CA GLN A 23 5.69 -8.64 -70.90
C GLN A 23 4.16 -8.64 -70.78
N ASP A 24 3.62 -9.36 -69.79
CA ASP A 24 2.19 -9.47 -69.52
C ASP A 24 1.63 -8.26 -68.75
N GLY A 25 2.51 -7.33 -68.37
CA GLY A 25 2.20 -6.12 -67.60
C GLY A 25 3.04 -6.03 -66.33
N ALA A 26 3.60 -4.85 -66.06
CA ALA A 26 4.47 -4.63 -64.88
C ALA A 26 3.74 -4.89 -63.56
N GLU A 27 2.49 -4.44 -63.45
CA GLU A 27 1.62 -4.62 -62.29
C GLU A 27 1.23 -6.09 -62.09
N LYS A 28 0.71 -6.75 -63.15
CA LYS A 28 0.37 -8.19 -63.12
C LYS A 28 1.56 -9.08 -62.76
N TYR A 29 2.75 -8.74 -63.24
CA TYR A 29 3.96 -9.45 -62.85
C TYR A 29 4.27 -9.26 -61.35
N ALA A 30 4.11 -8.05 -60.81
CA ALA A 30 4.31 -7.78 -59.39
C ALA A 30 3.32 -8.56 -58.52
N GLU A 31 2.04 -8.60 -58.90
CA GLU A 31 1.00 -9.42 -58.26
C GLU A 31 1.40 -10.91 -58.25
N ALA A 32 1.75 -11.45 -59.41
CA ALA A 32 2.12 -12.86 -59.53
C ALA A 32 3.35 -13.23 -58.69
N GLN A 33 4.35 -12.35 -58.62
CA GLN A 33 5.51 -12.58 -57.75
C GLN A 33 5.16 -12.46 -56.26
N TYR A 34 4.23 -11.58 -55.89
CA TYR A 34 3.79 -11.46 -54.51
C TYR A 34 3.02 -12.72 -54.07
N ASP A 35 2.08 -13.17 -54.89
CA ASP A 35 1.30 -14.38 -54.62
C ASP A 35 2.19 -15.62 -54.54
N LEU A 36 3.14 -15.78 -55.46
CA LEU A 36 4.15 -16.83 -55.37
C LEU A 36 4.94 -16.74 -54.05
N GLY A 37 5.40 -15.54 -53.67
CA GLY A 37 6.11 -15.33 -52.42
C GLY A 37 5.30 -15.70 -51.19
N LYS A 38 4.01 -15.33 -51.17
CA LYS A 38 3.07 -15.66 -50.09
C LYS A 38 2.79 -17.16 -50.02
N ILE A 39 2.56 -17.81 -51.16
CA ILE A 39 2.36 -19.27 -51.24
C ILE A 39 3.57 -20.01 -50.67
N TYR A 40 4.78 -19.62 -51.09
CA TYR A 40 5.99 -20.23 -50.58
C TYR A 40 6.19 -20.01 -49.09
N TYR A 41 5.83 -18.83 -48.56
CA TYR A 41 5.97 -18.52 -47.14
C TYR A 41 4.93 -19.23 -46.25
N GLU A 42 3.64 -19.13 -46.58
CA GLU A 42 2.55 -19.57 -45.70
C GLU A 42 2.19 -21.05 -45.88
N TYR A 43 2.28 -21.59 -47.11
CA TYR A 43 1.77 -22.92 -47.42
C TYR A 43 2.88 -23.96 -47.61
N LYS A 44 3.97 -23.60 -48.28
CA LYS A 44 5.12 -24.50 -48.47
C LYS A 44 6.20 -24.33 -47.39
N GLU A 45 6.06 -23.33 -46.52
CA GLU A 45 7.02 -22.96 -45.47
C GLU A 45 8.48 -22.75 -45.98
N ASP A 46 8.65 -22.51 -47.28
CA ASP A 46 9.93 -22.24 -47.93
C ASP A 46 10.19 -20.73 -48.00
N TRP A 47 10.72 -20.22 -46.90
CA TRP A 47 11.07 -18.80 -46.78
C TRP A 47 12.21 -18.37 -47.70
N GLN A 48 13.00 -19.30 -48.28
CA GLN A 48 14.06 -18.94 -49.23
C GLN A 48 13.45 -18.57 -50.57
N GLN A 49 12.57 -19.44 -51.09
CA GLN A 49 11.82 -19.16 -52.32
C GLN A 49 10.91 -17.94 -52.15
N ALA A 50 10.28 -17.77 -50.99
CA ALA A 50 9.50 -16.57 -50.69
C ALA A 50 10.33 -15.28 -50.84
N ILE A 51 11.55 -15.24 -50.27
CA ILE A 51 12.47 -14.10 -50.41
C ILE A 51 12.83 -13.84 -51.87
N GLU A 52 13.10 -14.88 -52.67
CA GLU A 52 13.44 -14.74 -54.09
C GLU A 52 12.31 -14.07 -54.87
N HIS A 53 11.07 -14.50 -54.62
CA HIS A 53 9.89 -13.94 -55.27
C HIS A 53 9.61 -12.51 -54.82
N PHE A 54 9.60 -12.23 -53.50
CA PHE A 54 9.38 -10.87 -52.99
C PHE A 54 10.44 -9.86 -53.45
N LYS A 55 11.70 -10.27 -53.63
CA LYS A 55 12.78 -9.39 -54.13
C LYS A 55 12.63 -9.00 -55.61
N LYS A 56 11.86 -9.74 -56.41
CA LYS A 56 11.67 -9.45 -57.84
C LYS A 56 10.77 -8.24 -58.10
N ILE A 57 9.94 -7.88 -57.12
CA ILE A 57 8.96 -6.79 -57.16
C ILE A 57 9.67 -5.44 -56.98
N LYS A 58 9.37 -4.46 -57.85
CA LYS A 58 9.92 -3.11 -57.78
C LYS A 58 8.83 -2.09 -57.49
N LYS A 59 9.12 -1.10 -56.63
CA LYS A 59 8.20 -0.02 -56.23
C LYS A 59 7.51 0.70 -57.40
N LYS A 60 8.22 0.88 -58.53
CA LYS A 60 7.69 1.52 -59.74
C LYS A 60 6.68 0.68 -60.53
N GLU A 61 6.62 -0.63 -60.28
CA GLU A 61 5.73 -1.57 -60.96
C GLU A 61 4.34 -1.51 -60.31
N ASN A 62 4.30 -1.54 -58.97
CA ASN A 62 3.13 -1.24 -58.15
C ASN A 62 3.64 -0.95 -56.71
N SER A 63 3.28 0.22 -56.14
CA SER A 63 3.79 0.66 -54.83
C SER A 63 3.18 -0.10 -53.65
N ASP A 64 1.89 -0.41 -53.72
CA ASP A 64 1.13 -1.18 -52.72
C ASP A 64 1.69 -2.60 -52.58
N ILE A 65 1.84 -3.31 -53.69
CA ILE A 65 2.36 -4.69 -53.71
C ILE A 65 3.83 -4.71 -53.25
N TYR A 66 4.59 -3.70 -53.65
CA TYR A 66 5.97 -3.56 -53.18
C TYR A 66 6.04 -3.38 -51.66
N ALA A 67 5.15 -2.56 -51.07
CA ALA A 67 5.05 -2.38 -49.63
C ALA A 67 4.73 -3.70 -48.92
N LYS A 68 3.73 -4.45 -49.40
CA LYS A 68 3.39 -5.79 -48.90
C LYS A 68 4.59 -6.73 -48.95
N ALA A 69 5.29 -6.80 -50.08
CA ALA A 69 6.49 -7.62 -50.22
C ALA A 69 7.62 -7.21 -49.26
N GLN A 70 7.82 -5.90 -49.02
CA GLN A 70 8.81 -5.44 -48.03
C GLN A 70 8.41 -5.83 -46.60
N LEU A 71 7.12 -5.80 -46.25
CA LEU A 71 6.63 -6.22 -44.93
C LEU A 71 6.96 -7.70 -44.69
N TYR A 72 6.64 -8.59 -45.63
CA TYR A 72 6.98 -10.02 -45.52
C TYR A 72 8.49 -10.27 -45.47
N LEU A 73 9.28 -9.55 -46.28
CA LEU A 73 10.74 -9.64 -46.19
C LEU A 73 11.23 -9.25 -44.80
N GLY A 74 10.68 -8.17 -44.22
CA GLY A 74 10.99 -7.74 -42.86
C GLY A 74 10.67 -8.82 -41.82
N ILE A 75 9.47 -9.42 -41.90
CA ILE A 75 9.00 -10.49 -41.01
C ILE A 75 9.92 -11.72 -41.11
N ILE A 76 10.25 -12.16 -42.33
CA ILE A 76 11.12 -13.31 -42.55
C ILE A 76 12.53 -13.05 -41.99
N TYR A 77 13.11 -11.87 -42.26
CA TYR A 77 14.43 -11.56 -41.72
C TYR A 77 14.42 -11.48 -40.19
N PHE A 78 13.36 -10.97 -39.59
CA PHE A 78 13.26 -10.85 -38.13
C PHE A 78 13.06 -12.21 -37.46
N TYR A 79 12.00 -12.95 -37.80
CA TYR A 79 11.61 -14.16 -37.07
C TYR A 79 12.28 -15.44 -37.55
N LYS A 80 12.63 -15.56 -38.84
CA LYS A 80 13.21 -16.80 -39.39
C LYS A 80 14.73 -16.74 -39.52
N LYS A 81 15.28 -15.56 -39.81
CA LYS A 81 16.75 -15.38 -39.96
C LYS A 81 17.40 -14.66 -38.79
N HIS A 82 16.63 -14.21 -37.79
CA HIS A 82 17.11 -13.47 -36.62
C HIS A 82 18.05 -12.31 -37.00
N ASN A 83 17.74 -11.61 -38.10
CA ASN A 83 18.55 -10.52 -38.66
C ASN A 83 17.81 -9.19 -38.54
N VAL A 84 17.93 -8.59 -37.35
CA VAL A 84 17.26 -7.34 -36.96
C VAL A 84 17.56 -6.19 -37.93
N ASN A 85 18.83 -6.01 -38.33
CA ASN A 85 19.23 -4.91 -39.22
C ASN A 85 18.65 -5.04 -40.63
N LYS A 86 18.53 -6.26 -41.17
CA LYS A 86 17.88 -6.46 -42.47
C LYS A 86 16.37 -6.27 -42.36
N ALA A 87 15.75 -6.73 -41.27
CA ALA A 87 14.33 -6.53 -41.04
C ALA A 87 13.97 -5.04 -40.98
N GLU A 88 14.68 -4.27 -40.15
CA GLU A 88 14.56 -2.81 -40.07
C GLU A 88 14.71 -2.16 -41.44
N LYS A 89 15.74 -2.52 -42.22
CA LYS A 89 15.96 -1.97 -43.56
C LYS A 89 14.80 -2.25 -44.52
N HIS A 90 14.11 -3.37 -44.36
CA HIS A 90 12.94 -3.70 -45.17
C HIS A 90 11.71 -2.90 -44.72
N TYR A 91 11.44 -2.81 -43.43
CA TYR A 91 10.33 -2.01 -42.91
C TYR A 91 10.48 -0.51 -43.22
N LEU A 92 11.68 0.06 -43.11
CA LEU A 92 11.94 1.48 -43.42
C LEU A 92 11.73 1.88 -44.90
N LYS A 93 11.56 0.91 -45.81
CA LYS A 93 11.27 1.19 -47.22
C LYS A 93 9.78 1.42 -47.50
N ILE A 94 8.92 1.12 -46.54
CA ILE A 94 7.47 1.24 -46.67
C ILE A 94 7.10 2.67 -46.29
N GLU A 95 6.39 3.38 -47.18
CA GLU A 95 5.91 4.74 -46.93
C GLU A 95 4.38 4.73 -46.78
N ASN A 96 3.84 5.61 -45.93
CA ASN A 96 2.40 5.68 -45.66
C ASN A 96 1.53 5.85 -46.93
N LYS A 97 2.04 6.60 -47.92
CA LYS A 97 1.33 6.81 -49.20
C LYS A 97 1.26 5.57 -50.10
N ASP A 98 2.10 4.55 -49.85
CA ASP A 98 2.14 3.34 -50.67
C ASP A 98 0.95 2.44 -50.33
N ASP A 99 0.74 2.19 -49.03
CA ASP A 99 -0.39 1.47 -48.42
C ASP A 99 -0.41 1.79 -46.91
N PRO A 100 -1.40 2.55 -46.39
CA PRO A 100 -1.45 2.96 -44.99
C PRO A 100 -1.54 1.81 -43.99
N ASP A 101 -2.28 0.75 -44.32
CA ASP A 101 -2.44 -0.43 -43.47
C ASP A 101 -1.09 -1.14 -43.29
N ILE A 102 -0.40 -1.37 -44.41
CA ILE A 102 0.91 -2.02 -44.41
C ILE A 102 1.98 -1.15 -43.77
N TYR A 103 1.91 0.17 -43.94
CA TYR A 103 2.78 1.11 -43.24
C TYR A 103 2.58 1.04 -41.72
N ALA A 104 1.33 1.04 -41.25
CA ALA A 104 1.01 0.86 -39.83
C ALA A 104 1.60 -0.44 -39.29
N ALA A 105 1.44 -1.56 -40.00
CA ALA A 105 2.01 -2.85 -39.60
C ALA A 105 3.55 -2.82 -39.57
N ALA A 106 4.19 -2.13 -40.51
CA ALA A 106 5.63 -1.94 -40.53
C ALA A 106 6.12 -1.08 -39.35
N GLN A 107 5.42 -0.01 -39.01
CA GLN A 107 5.73 0.83 -37.85
C GLN A 107 5.58 0.08 -36.53
N LEU A 108 4.52 -0.73 -36.36
CA LEU A 108 4.38 -1.60 -35.19
C LEU A 108 5.59 -2.53 -35.04
N ASN A 109 6.02 -3.18 -36.13
CA ASN A 109 7.17 -4.09 -36.10
C ASN A 109 8.51 -3.36 -35.87
N LEU A 110 8.69 -2.16 -36.45
CA LEU A 110 9.85 -1.31 -36.16
C LEU A 110 9.88 -0.89 -34.69
N GLY A 111 8.74 -0.53 -34.12
CA GLY A 111 8.63 -0.19 -32.71
C GLY A 111 9.04 -1.35 -31.81
N VAL A 112 8.60 -2.58 -32.14
CA VAL A 112 9.00 -3.80 -31.41
C VAL A 112 10.50 -4.04 -31.51
N ILE A 113 11.09 -3.90 -32.70
CA ILE A 113 12.54 -4.01 -32.89
C ILE A 113 13.29 -2.96 -32.06
N TYR A 114 12.85 -1.70 -32.10
CA TYR A 114 13.53 -0.63 -31.37
C TYR A 114 13.45 -0.84 -29.87
N TYR A 115 12.30 -1.28 -29.34
CA TYR A 115 12.12 -1.51 -27.91
C TYR A 115 12.89 -2.75 -27.41
N ASN A 116 12.65 -3.92 -28.02
CA ASN A 116 13.14 -5.19 -27.48
C ASN A 116 14.59 -5.53 -27.87
N GLU A 117 15.00 -5.21 -29.10
CA GLU A 117 16.28 -5.67 -29.64
C GLU A 117 17.37 -4.60 -29.60
N LYS A 118 16.96 -3.34 -29.76
CA LYS A 118 17.89 -2.20 -29.81
C LYS A 118 17.86 -1.34 -28.55
N HIS A 119 16.90 -1.59 -27.64
CA HIS A 119 16.69 -0.82 -26.42
C HIS A 119 16.67 0.71 -26.66
N ASN A 120 16.04 1.14 -27.76
CA ASN A 120 15.88 2.54 -28.14
C ASN A 120 14.41 2.94 -27.96
N ILE A 121 14.10 3.48 -26.78
CA ILE A 121 12.75 3.79 -26.33
C ILE A 121 12.15 4.92 -27.16
N GLU A 122 12.93 5.95 -27.50
CA GLU A 122 12.47 7.13 -28.23
C GLU A 122 12.04 6.77 -29.66
N LYS A 123 12.80 5.92 -30.35
CA LYS A 123 12.42 5.45 -31.68
C LYS A 123 11.23 4.50 -31.64
N ALA A 124 11.15 3.65 -30.61
CA ALA A 124 10.01 2.77 -30.45
C ALA A 124 8.72 3.57 -30.25
N GLU A 125 8.73 4.56 -29.36
CA GLU A 125 7.64 5.50 -29.16
C GLU A 125 7.26 6.21 -30.47
N GLN A 126 8.25 6.75 -31.19
CA GLN A 126 7.99 7.43 -32.46
C GLN A 126 7.27 6.51 -33.46
N CYS A 127 7.74 5.27 -33.62
CA CYS A 127 7.10 4.30 -34.50
C CYS A 127 5.65 4.02 -34.09
N TYR A 128 5.36 3.81 -32.80
CA TYR A 128 3.99 3.55 -32.35
C TYR A 128 3.07 4.77 -32.51
N LEU A 129 3.60 6.00 -32.38
CA LEU A 129 2.84 7.24 -32.59
C LEU A 129 2.48 7.49 -34.06
N GLU A 130 3.23 6.93 -35.01
CA GLU A 130 2.92 7.02 -36.46
C GLU A 130 1.74 6.13 -36.87
N VAL A 131 1.34 5.16 -36.03
CA VAL A 131 0.20 4.27 -36.31
C VAL A 131 -1.12 4.99 -35.99
N LYS A 132 -2.00 5.13 -36.99
CA LYS A 132 -3.31 5.76 -36.82
C LYS A 132 -4.45 4.73 -36.86
N LYS A 133 -5.54 5.03 -36.13
CA LYS A 133 -6.69 4.14 -36.01
C LYS A 133 -7.43 3.95 -37.34
N GLU A 134 -7.44 4.98 -38.18
CA GLU A 134 -8.07 4.96 -39.49
C GLU A 134 -7.33 4.07 -40.51
N ASP A 135 -6.02 3.89 -40.32
CA ASP A 135 -5.17 3.10 -41.23
C ASP A 135 -5.36 1.59 -40.98
N ASN A 136 -5.26 1.16 -39.71
CA ASN A 136 -5.62 -0.20 -39.28
C ASN A 136 -5.95 -0.22 -37.78
N LYS A 137 -7.19 -0.56 -37.45
CA LYS A 137 -7.70 -0.61 -36.06
C LYS A 137 -7.01 -1.65 -35.18
N GLU A 138 -6.77 -2.86 -35.71
CA GLU A 138 -6.13 -3.94 -34.97
C GLU A 138 -4.67 -3.61 -34.63
N VAL A 139 -3.93 -3.08 -35.61
CA VAL A 139 -2.53 -2.67 -35.46
C VAL A 139 -2.43 -1.45 -34.53
N TYR A 140 -3.37 -0.51 -34.65
CA TYR A 140 -3.46 0.64 -33.74
C TYR A 140 -3.66 0.21 -32.30
N ALA A 141 -4.59 -0.73 -32.03
CA ALA A 141 -4.80 -1.26 -30.68
C ALA A 141 -3.52 -1.87 -30.09
N ARG A 142 -2.74 -2.61 -30.89
CA ARG A 142 -1.45 -3.18 -30.47
C ARG A 142 -0.37 -2.10 -30.25
N ALA A 143 -0.33 -1.09 -31.11
CA ALA A 143 0.60 0.04 -30.97
C ALA A 143 0.31 0.86 -29.70
N GLN A 144 -0.97 1.15 -29.43
CA GLN A 144 -1.40 1.82 -28.19
C GLN A 144 -1.06 0.99 -26.95
N LEU A 145 -1.21 -0.33 -27.00
CA LEU A 145 -0.83 -1.20 -25.87
C LEU A 145 0.67 -1.07 -25.56
N ASN A 146 1.53 -1.17 -26.59
CA ASN A 146 2.97 -1.05 -26.43
C ASN A 146 3.40 0.36 -25.99
N LEU A 147 2.75 1.39 -26.52
CA LEU A 147 2.98 2.78 -26.13
C LEU A 147 2.60 3.01 -24.66
N GLY A 148 1.48 2.43 -24.22
CA GLY A 148 1.04 2.45 -22.84
C GLY A 148 2.05 1.79 -21.90
N ILE A 149 2.60 0.64 -22.30
CA ILE A 149 3.67 -0.05 -21.54
C ILE A 149 4.91 0.83 -21.43
N ILE A 150 5.40 1.40 -22.54
CA ILE A 150 6.55 2.33 -22.52
C ILE A 150 6.31 3.49 -21.54
N TYR A 151 5.13 4.10 -21.58
CA TYR A 151 4.81 5.19 -20.68
C TYR A 151 4.75 4.75 -19.23
N GLN A 152 4.24 3.55 -18.95
CA GLN A 152 4.13 3.03 -17.59
C GLN A 152 5.49 2.61 -17.00
N THR A 153 6.28 1.83 -17.73
CA THR A 153 7.48 1.16 -17.19
C THR A 153 8.75 1.97 -17.39
N GLU A 154 8.96 2.56 -18.57
CA GLU A 154 10.23 3.23 -18.89
C GLU A 154 10.20 4.73 -18.54
N LYS A 155 9.08 5.38 -18.84
CA LYS A 155 8.93 6.84 -18.65
C LYS A 155 8.23 7.22 -17.36
N HIS A 156 7.66 6.24 -16.65
CA HIS A 156 6.90 6.43 -15.41
C HIS A 156 5.82 7.53 -15.52
N ASN A 157 5.19 7.66 -16.69
CA ASN A 157 4.11 8.61 -16.98
C ASN A 157 2.77 7.87 -17.01
N ILE A 158 2.12 7.79 -15.86
CA ILE A 158 0.90 7.00 -15.66
C ILE A 158 -0.28 7.62 -16.43
N GLU A 159 -0.37 8.94 -16.55
CA GLU A 159 -1.48 9.59 -17.26
C GLU A 159 -1.46 9.28 -18.76
N LYS A 160 -0.28 9.29 -19.38
CA LYS A 160 -0.14 8.91 -20.79
C LYS A 160 -0.35 7.41 -21.00
N ALA A 161 0.14 6.58 -20.09
CA ALA A 161 -0.09 5.14 -20.14
C ALA A 161 -1.59 4.81 -20.13
N GLU A 162 -2.31 5.37 -19.17
CA GLU A 162 -3.76 5.25 -19.07
C GLU A 162 -4.47 5.73 -20.35
N HIS A 163 -4.07 6.89 -20.88
CA HIS A 163 -4.66 7.41 -22.11
C HIS A 163 -4.51 6.42 -23.28
N CYS A 164 -3.34 5.80 -23.43
CA CYS A 164 -3.10 4.81 -24.47
C CYS A 164 -3.99 3.57 -24.28
N TYR A 165 -4.08 3.04 -23.06
CA TYR A 165 -4.90 1.87 -22.77
C TYR A 165 -6.40 2.13 -22.98
N LEU A 166 -6.89 3.33 -22.66
CA LEU A 166 -8.29 3.73 -22.86
C LEU A 166 -8.67 3.90 -24.34
N ASN A 167 -7.70 4.11 -25.24
CA ASN A 167 -7.94 4.22 -26.68
C ASN A 167 -8.15 2.86 -27.37
N ILE A 168 -7.98 1.74 -26.63
CA ILE A 168 -8.12 0.39 -27.16
C ILE A 168 -9.56 -0.08 -26.98
N GLU A 169 -10.22 -0.45 -28.07
CA GLU A 169 -11.57 -1.01 -28.06
C GLU A 169 -11.54 -2.53 -28.27
N LYS A 170 -12.40 -3.26 -27.56
CA LYS A 170 -12.50 -4.73 -27.64
C LYS A 170 -12.70 -5.24 -29.07
N GLN A 171 -13.52 -4.56 -29.86
CA GLN A 171 -13.82 -4.90 -31.25
C GLN A 171 -12.63 -4.75 -32.20
N ASP A 172 -11.65 -3.91 -31.86
CA ASP A 172 -10.48 -3.64 -32.68
C ASP A 172 -9.42 -4.75 -32.50
N ASN A 173 -9.20 -5.16 -31.25
CA ASN A 173 -8.35 -6.30 -30.92
C ASN A 173 -8.67 -6.84 -29.50
N PRO A 174 -9.41 -7.95 -29.36
CA PRO A 174 -9.82 -8.48 -28.05
C PRO A 174 -8.65 -8.81 -27.12
N LYS A 175 -7.55 -9.37 -27.67
CA LYS A 175 -6.36 -9.73 -26.89
C LYS A 175 -5.66 -8.50 -26.33
N ALA A 176 -5.48 -7.47 -27.14
CA ALA A 176 -4.87 -6.21 -26.71
C ALA A 176 -5.76 -5.47 -25.73
N TYR A 177 -7.09 -5.49 -25.95
CA TYR A 177 -8.06 -4.93 -25.03
C TYR A 177 -7.99 -5.60 -23.66
N ALA A 178 -8.03 -6.94 -23.58
CA ALA A 178 -7.92 -7.67 -22.33
C ALA A 178 -6.63 -7.29 -21.56
N GLN A 179 -5.48 -7.21 -22.24
CA GLN A 179 -4.23 -6.80 -21.61
C GLN A 179 -4.26 -5.34 -21.14
N ALA A 180 -4.87 -4.44 -21.92
CA ALA A 180 -5.02 -3.04 -21.55
C ALA A 180 -5.93 -2.88 -20.32
N GLN A 181 -7.03 -3.65 -20.24
CA GLN A 181 -7.90 -3.69 -19.07
C GLN A 181 -7.15 -4.20 -17.84
N LEU A 182 -6.31 -5.25 -17.97
CA LEU A 182 -5.49 -5.74 -16.86
C LEU A 182 -4.54 -4.64 -16.36
N ASN A 183 -3.83 -3.97 -17.28
CA ASN A 183 -2.89 -2.89 -16.93
C ASN A 183 -3.61 -1.68 -16.29
N LEU A 184 -4.80 -1.32 -16.79
CA LEU A 184 -5.65 -0.30 -16.16
C LEU A 184 -6.10 -0.72 -14.77
N GLY A 185 -6.50 -1.97 -14.59
CA GLY A 185 -6.85 -2.54 -13.28
C GLY A 185 -5.72 -2.37 -12.26
N ILE A 186 -4.49 -2.75 -12.65
CA ILE A 186 -3.29 -2.62 -11.82
C ILE A 186 -2.98 -1.15 -11.50
N ILE A 187 -2.99 -0.26 -12.50
CA ILE A 187 -2.78 1.18 -12.27
C ILE A 187 -3.79 1.73 -11.25
N TYR A 188 -5.05 1.35 -11.37
CA TYR A 188 -6.08 1.86 -10.48
C TYR A 188 -6.00 1.26 -9.07
N GLN A 189 -5.66 -0.03 -8.96
CA GLN A 189 -5.50 -0.72 -7.69
C GLN A 189 -4.25 -0.25 -6.92
N GLU A 190 -3.08 -0.29 -7.56
CA GLU A 190 -1.78 -0.16 -6.88
C GLU A 190 -1.24 1.27 -6.87
N VAL A 191 -1.49 2.06 -7.93
CA VAL A 191 -0.93 3.40 -8.08
C VAL A 191 -1.92 4.48 -7.66
N LYS A 192 -3.16 4.41 -8.14
CA LYS A 192 -4.20 5.40 -7.82
C LYS A 192 -5.02 5.06 -6.58
N HIS A 193 -4.84 3.86 -6.01
CA HIS A 193 -5.58 3.36 -4.85
C HIS A 193 -7.12 3.47 -4.96
N ASN A 194 -7.64 3.40 -6.19
CA ASN A 194 -9.07 3.38 -6.47
C ASN A 194 -9.50 1.95 -6.80
N ILE A 195 -9.72 1.18 -5.74
CA ILE A 195 -10.01 -0.25 -5.78
C ILE A 195 -11.25 -0.57 -6.62
N LYS A 196 -12.34 0.21 -6.46
CA LYS A 196 -13.60 -0.01 -7.19
C LYS A 196 -13.42 0.07 -8.70
N ARG A 197 -12.63 1.04 -9.17
CA ARG A 197 -12.38 1.19 -10.60
C ARG A 197 -11.38 0.16 -11.12
N GLY A 198 -10.40 -0.23 -10.30
CA GLY A 198 -9.51 -1.36 -10.61
C GLY A 198 -10.30 -2.66 -10.81
N GLU A 199 -11.20 -2.97 -9.88
CA GLU A 199 -12.12 -4.12 -9.94
C GLU A 199 -12.94 -4.14 -11.24
N GLN A 200 -13.53 -3.01 -11.62
CA GLN A 200 -14.31 -2.90 -12.86
C GLN A 200 -13.49 -3.25 -14.10
N TYR A 201 -12.24 -2.81 -14.19
CA TYR A 201 -11.38 -3.16 -15.32
C TYR A 201 -11.05 -4.65 -15.36
N TYR A 202 -10.81 -5.30 -14.21
CA TYR A 202 -10.62 -6.74 -14.18
C TYR A 202 -11.88 -7.52 -14.58
N LEU A 203 -13.07 -7.05 -14.17
CA LEU A 203 -14.35 -7.66 -14.54
C LEU A 203 -14.69 -7.54 -16.02
N ASN A 204 -14.15 -6.55 -16.73
CA ASN A 204 -14.34 -6.39 -18.18
C ASN A 204 -13.59 -7.43 -19.02
N ILE A 205 -12.69 -8.23 -18.42
CA ILE A 205 -11.85 -9.19 -19.12
C ILE A 205 -12.61 -10.52 -19.23
N GLU A 206 -12.87 -10.96 -20.46
CA GLU A 206 -13.50 -12.25 -20.72
C GLU A 206 -12.46 -13.33 -21.08
N LYS A 207 -12.76 -14.58 -20.74
CA LYS A 207 -11.87 -15.73 -20.99
C LYS A 207 -11.58 -15.93 -22.48
N ASP A 208 -12.57 -15.66 -23.33
CA ASP A 208 -12.47 -15.83 -24.79
C ASP A 208 -11.59 -14.74 -25.45
N ASP A 209 -11.45 -13.57 -24.82
CA ASP A 209 -10.61 -12.49 -25.33
C ASP A 209 -9.13 -12.85 -25.22
N ASN A 210 -8.72 -13.32 -24.03
CA ASN A 210 -7.38 -13.81 -23.74
C ASN A 210 -7.37 -14.63 -22.45
N SER A 211 -7.36 -15.96 -22.58
CA SER A 211 -7.45 -16.85 -21.42
C SER A 211 -6.32 -16.66 -20.39
N GLY A 212 -5.09 -16.36 -20.82
CA GLY A 212 -3.98 -16.14 -19.87
C GLY A 212 -4.18 -14.88 -19.03
N VAL A 213 -4.59 -13.79 -19.68
CA VAL A 213 -4.87 -12.51 -19.02
C VAL A 213 -6.12 -12.61 -18.14
N TYR A 214 -7.13 -13.37 -18.55
CA TYR A 214 -8.31 -13.63 -17.74
C TYR A 214 -7.95 -14.24 -16.38
N PHE A 215 -7.09 -15.26 -16.33
CA PHE A 215 -6.71 -15.87 -15.04
C PHE A 215 -5.86 -14.94 -14.17
N ALA A 216 -5.01 -14.10 -14.77
CA ALA A 216 -4.34 -13.03 -14.02
C ALA A 216 -5.37 -12.07 -13.40
N ALA A 217 -6.40 -11.67 -14.16
CA ALA A 217 -7.49 -10.84 -13.66
C ALA A 217 -8.28 -11.52 -12.52
N GLN A 218 -8.58 -12.83 -12.64
CA GLN A 218 -9.21 -13.58 -11.54
C GLN A 218 -8.35 -13.58 -10.28
N LEU A 219 -7.03 -13.73 -10.41
CA LEU A 219 -6.11 -13.67 -9.27
C LEU A 219 -6.16 -12.28 -8.59
N HIS A 220 -6.12 -11.20 -9.37
CA HIS A 220 -6.22 -9.83 -8.83
C HIS A 220 -7.58 -9.53 -8.20
N LEU A 221 -8.69 -10.05 -8.76
CA LEU A 221 -10.00 -9.98 -8.13
C LEU A 221 -9.99 -10.72 -6.78
N GLY A 222 -9.41 -11.92 -6.73
CA GLY A 222 -9.20 -12.63 -5.47
C GLY A 222 -8.43 -11.80 -4.44
N PHE A 223 -7.36 -11.10 -4.84
CA PHE A 223 -6.62 -10.20 -3.95
C PHE A 223 -7.46 -9.03 -3.44
N ILE A 224 -8.23 -8.37 -4.31
CA ILE A 224 -9.13 -7.28 -3.91
C ILE A 224 -10.13 -7.77 -2.86
N TYR A 225 -10.80 -8.89 -3.13
CA TYR A 225 -11.80 -9.42 -2.21
C TYR A 225 -11.17 -9.89 -0.89
N GLN A 226 -10.00 -10.52 -0.93
CA GLN A 226 -9.31 -10.98 0.27
C GLN A 226 -8.78 -9.83 1.14
N PHE A 227 -8.08 -8.86 0.55
CA PHE A 227 -7.30 -7.87 1.31
C PHE A 227 -8.00 -6.51 1.45
N GLU A 228 -8.74 -6.07 0.44
CA GLU A 228 -9.40 -4.75 0.46
C GLU A 228 -10.81 -4.84 1.06
N TYR A 229 -11.57 -5.87 0.66
CA TYR A 229 -12.95 -6.05 1.10
C TYR A 229 -13.10 -7.01 2.28
N ASN A 230 -12.07 -7.80 2.62
CA ASN A 230 -12.14 -8.87 3.62
C ASN A 230 -13.33 -9.82 3.40
N ASN A 231 -13.65 -10.08 2.13
CA ASN A 231 -14.72 -10.96 1.71
C ASN A 231 -14.13 -12.26 1.15
N PHE A 232 -13.93 -13.22 2.04
CA PHE A 232 -13.20 -14.45 1.76
C PHE A 232 -13.97 -15.45 0.90
N GLU A 233 -15.30 -15.35 0.87
CA GLU A 233 -16.16 -16.24 0.07
C GLU A 233 -15.97 -15.96 -1.42
N TRP A 234 -16.02 -14.68 -1.80
CA TRP A 234 -15.73 -14.26 -3.16
C TRP A 234 -14.25 -14.44 -3.52
N ALA A 235 -13.32 -14.18 -2.59
CA ALA A 235 -11.91 -14.46 -2.83
C ALA A 235 -11.67 -15.95 -3.13
N GLU A 236 -12.28 -16.87 -2.37
CA GLU A 236 -12.24 -18.30 -2.62
C GLU A 236 -12.80 -18.64 -4.01
N GLU A 237 -13.93 -18.04 -4.41
CA GLU A 237 -14.51 -18.27 -5.73
C GLU A 237 -13.54 -17.86 -6.85
N TYR A 238 -12.95 -16.67 -6.77
CA TYR A 238 -12.02 -16.18 -7.78
C TYR A 238 -10.76 -17.03 -7.88
N TYR A 239 -10.15 -17.42 -6.75
CA TYR A 239 -8.97 -18.29 -6.78
C TYR A 239 -9.30 -19.70 -7.29
N SER A 240 -10.49 -20.23 -6.98
CA SER A 240 -10.91 -21.57 -7.40
C SER A 240 -11.18 -21.69 -8.90
N ARG A 241 -11.36 -20.56 -9.61
CA ARG A 241 -11.51 -20.53 -11.07
C ARG A 241 -10.20 -20.78 -11.82
N ILE A 242 -9.06 -20.73 -11.14
CA ILE A 242 -7.74 -20.97 -11.73
C ILE A 242 -7.37 -22.44 -11.51
N GLU A 243 -7.35 -23.24 -12.57
CA GLU A 243 -7.03 -24.66 -12.52
C GLU A 243 -5.56 -24.93 -12.91
N GLU A 244 -5.02 -26.09 -12.51
CA GLU A 244 -3.62 -26.47 -12.80
C GLU A 244 -3.27 -26.46 -14.30
N ARG A 245 -4.24 -26.79 -15.16
CA ARG A 245 -4.07 -26.83 -16.62
C ARG A 245 -4.01 -25.44 -17.27
N ASP A 246 -4.43 -24.40 -16.57
CA ASP A 246 -4.59 -23.06 -17.13
C ASP A 246 -3.26 -22.30 -17.14
N ASN A 247 -2.65 -22.16 -15.97
CA ASN A 247 -1.33 -21.57 -15.77
C ASN A 247 -0.75 -22.06 -14.43
N LEU A 248 0.36 -22.81 -14.49
CA LEU A 248 0.96 -23.43 -13.30
C LEU A 248 1.43 -22.42 -12.25
N GLU A 249 1.96 -21.27 -12.68
CA GLU A 249 2.46 -20.23 -11.79
C GLU A 249 1.29 -19.55 -11.06
N LEU A 250 0.26 -19.11 -11.80
CA LEU A 250 -0.93 -18.50 -11.21
C LEU A 250 -1.70 -19.50 -10.33
N TYR A 251 -1.75 -20.78 -10.74
CA TYR A 251 -2.35 -21.84 -9.94
C TYR A 251 -1.64 -22.00 -8.59
N ALA A 252 -0.30 -22.02 -8.57
CA ALA A 252 0.45 -22.11 -7.33
C ALA A 252 0.14 -20.94 -6.37
N VAL A 253 0.04 -19.71 -6.89
CA VAL A 253 -0.34 -18.54 -6.09
C VAL A 253 -1.79 -18.65 -5.61
N ALA A 254 -2.74 -19.02 -6.47
CA ALA A 254 -4.14 -19.21 -6.09
C ALA A 254 -4.31 -20.27 -4.98
N GLN A 255 -3.63 -21.42 -5.12
CA GLN A 255 -3.62 -22.48 -4.09
C GLN A 255 -3.01 -21.99 -2.77
N LEU A 256 -1.95 -21.16 -2.82
CA LEU A 256 -1.36 -20.59 -1.61
C LEU A 256 -2.38 -19.73 -0.86
N HIS A 257 -3.07 -18.84 -1.57
CA HIS A 257 -4.07 -17.95 -0.97
C HIS A 257 -5.31 -18.70 -0.47
N LEU A 258 -5.78 -19.72 -1.19
CA LEU A 258 -6.81 -20.64 -0.69
C LEU A 258 -6.36 -21.32 0.61
N GLY A 259 -5.12 -21.81 0.66
CA GLY A 259 -4.54 -22.39 1.88
C GLY A 259 -4.56 -21.41 3.06
N ILE A 260 -4.17 -20.15 2.82
CA ILE A 260 -4.16 -19.07 3.83
C ILE A 260 -5.57 -18.79 4.35
N ILE A 261 -6.55 -18.59 3.47
CA ILE A 261 -7.96 -18.37 3.85
C ILE A 261 -8.46 -19.53 4.71
N TYR A 262 -8.23 -20.76 4.28
CA TYR A 262 -8.68 -21.93 5.00
C TYR A 262 -7.97 -22.12 6.34
N GLN A 263 -6.71 -21.70 6.47
CA GLN A 263 -5.93 -21.80 7.71
C GLN A 263 -6.35 -20.76 8.74
N TYR A 264 -6.37 -19.48 8.36
CA TYR A 264 -6.47 -18.37 9.31
C TYR A 264 -7.91 -17.87 9.48
N GLU A 265 -8.69 -17.82 8.40
CA GLU A 265 -10.05 -17.28 8.45
C GLU A 265 -11.07 -18.36 8.80
N TYR A 266 -11.02 -19.50 8.11
CA TYR A 266 -11.94 -20.60 8.36
C TYR A 266 -11.48 -21.61 9.42
N ASN A 267 -10.22 -21.54 9.87
CA ASN A 267 -9.64 -22.47 10.85
C ASN A 267 -9.80 -23.96 10.46
N LYS A 268 -9.79 -24.25 9.15
CA LYS A 268 -9.98 -25.58 8.53
C LYS A 268 -8.63 -26.14 8.06
N PHE A 269 -7.75 -26.43 9.02
CA PHE A 269 -6.36 -26.85 8.76
C PHE A 269 -6.20 -28.03 7.79
N ASN A 270 -7.12 -29.01 7.79
CA ASN A 270 -7.02 -30.15 6.88
C ASN A 270 -7.19 -29.74 5.42
N LYS A 271 -8.09 -28.80 5.12
CA LYS A 271 -8.24 -28.25 3.77
C LYS A 271 -7.05 -27.36 3.41
N ALA A 272 -6.59 -26.52 4.34
CA ALA A 272 -5.39 -25.70 4.13
C ALA A 272 -4.17 -26.56 3.74
N LYS A 273 -3.94 -27.69 4.43
CA LYS A 273 -2.87 -28.64 4.09
C LYS A 273 -2.99 -29.17 2.66
N VAL A 274 -4.20 -29.49 2.19
CA VAL A 274 -4.42 -29.97 0.82
C VAL A 274 -4.00 -28.90 -0.19
N TYR A 275 -4.47 -27.66 -0.02
CA TYR A 275 -4.11 -26.56 -0.89
C TYR A 275 -2.59 -26.30 -0.91
N TYR A 276 -1.94 -26.25 0.25
CA TYR A 276 -0.48 -26.09 0.30
C TYR A 276 0.28 -27.26 -0.31
N SER A 277 -0.23 -28.49 -0.20
CA SER A 277 0.40 -29.68 -0.76
C SER A 277 0.28 -29.78 -2.29
N ASN A 278 -0.69 -29.08 -2.89
CA ASN A 278 -0.86 -29.00 -4.35
C ASN A 278 0.23 -28.15 -5.02
N ILE A 279 0.94 -27.32 -4.25
CA ILE A 279 1.97 -26.42 -4.76
C ILE A 279 3.28 -27.19 -4.91
N LYS A 280 3.84 -27.18 -6.12
CA LYS A 280 5.14 -27.80 -6.42
C LYS A 280 6.19 -26.72 -6.63
N ASN A 281 7.43 -26.97 -6.21
CA ASN A 281 8.54 -26.01 -6.35
C ASN A 281 8.71 -25.53 -7.80
N GLN A 282 8.56 -26.43 -8.77
CA GLN A 282 8.67 -26.13 -10.20
C GLN A 282 7.56 -25.23 -10.77
N TYR A 283 6.45 -25.03 -10.04
CA TYR A 283 5.34 -24.17 -10.49
C TYR A 283 5.61 -22.71 -10.13
N ASN A 284 6.00 -22.48 -8.88
CA ASN A 284 6.43 -21.19 -8.36
C ASN A 284 7.19 -21.45 -7.06
N SER A 285 8.51 -21.23 -7.05
CA SER A 285 9.35 -21.57 -5.91
C SER A 285 9.09 -20.69 -4.69
N ALA A 286 8.81 -19.41 -4.91
CA ALA A 286 8.45 -18.48 -3.85
C ALA A 286 7.14 -18.89 -3.15
N ALA A 287 6.09 -19.23 -3.91
CA ALA A 287 4.83 -19.71 -3.35
C ALA A 287 4.99 -21.07 -2.65
N TYR A 288 5.81 -21.95 -3.21
CA TYR A 288 6.15 -23.24 -2.59
C TYR A 288 6.84 -23.06 -1.23
N ALA A 289 7.84 -22.18 -1.13
CA ALA A 289 8.53 -21.88 0.13
C ALA A 289 7.56 -21.38 1.22
N VAL A 290 6.66 -20.44 0.89
CA VAL A 290 5.63 -19.94 1.82
C VAL A 290 4.65 -21.06 2.21
N ALA A 291 4.28 -21.92 1.27
CA ALA A 291 3.40 -23.07 1.54
C ALA A 291 4.06 -24.09 2.47
N GLN A 292 5.35 -24.41 2.28
CA GLN A 292 6.09 -25.29 3.19
C GLN A 292 6.18 -24.65 4.59
N PHE A 293 6.43 -23.34 4.68
CA PHE A 293 6.44 -22.63 5.97
C PHE A 293 5.09 -22.75 6.69
N ASN A 294 3.98 -22.52 5.99
CA ASN A 294 2.63 -22.63 6.57
C ASN A 294 2.29 -24.08 6.95
N LEU A 295 2.72 -25.09 6.19
CA LEU A 295 2.61 -26.49 6.58
C LEU A 295 3.37 -26.76 7.88
N GLY A 296 4.60 -26.25 8.00
CA GLY A 296 5.39 -26.31 9.22
C GLY A 296 4.66 -25.73 10.43
N LEU A 297 4.05 -24.54 10.28
CA LEU A 297 3.23 -23.92 11.33
C LEU A 297 2.03 -24.79 11.73
N ILE A 298 1.32 -25.39 10.77
CA ILE A 298 0.18 -26.28 11.06
C ILE A 298 0.61 -27.48 11.89
N TYR A 299 1.71 -28.14 11.54
CA TYR A 299 2.21 -29.31 12.29
C TYR A 299 2.76 -28.90 13.66
N GLN A 300 3.47 -27.78 13.76
CA GLN A 300 3.97 -27.25 15.02
C GLN A 300 2.82 -26.92 15.99
N ASN A 301 1.74 -26.31 15.50
CA ASN A 301 0.55 -26.03 16.31
C ASN A 301 -0.16 -27.31 16.79
N LYS A 302 -0.05 -28.40 16.03
CA LYS A 302 -0.52 -29.74 16.43
C LYS A 302 0.48 -30.50 17.31
N GLN A 303 1.59 -29.88 17.69
CA GLN A 303 2.69 -30.48 18.45
C GLN A 303 3.37 -31.66 17.74
N ASP A 304 3.21 -31.77 16.41
CA ASP A 304 3.93 -32.71 15.56
C ASP A 304 5.23 -32.06 15.09
N ILE A 305 6.22 -32.08 15.98
CA ILE A 305 7.48 -31.33 15.82
C ILE A 305 8.35 -31.93 14.72
N GLU A 306 8.33 -33.25 14.52
CA GLU A 306 9.10 -33.91 13.45
C GLU A 306 8.64 -33.46 12.07
N GLN A 307 7.32 -33.42 11.86
CA GLN A 307 6.78 -32.93 10.59
C GLN A 307 7.01 -31.43 10.42
N ALA A 308 6.87 -30.63 11.48
CA ALA A 308 7.18 -29.21 11.42
C ALA A 308 8.63 -28.95 10.95
N GLU A 309 9.59 -29.65 11.56
CA GLU A 309 11.00 -29.60 11.20
C GLU A 309 11.23 -30.01 9.73
N HIS A 310 10.62 -31.11 9.28
CA HIS A 310 10.69 -31.57 7.89
C HIS A 310 10.24 -30.51 6.88
N TYR A 311 9.15 -29.81 7.16
CA TYR A 311 8.66 -28.76 6.26
C TYR A 311 9.53 -27.51 6.27
N TYR A 312 10.03 -27.07 7.44
CA TYR A 312 10.91 -25.91 7.51
C TYR A 312 12.26 -26.15 6.82
N LEU A 313 12.82 -27.36 6.91
CA LEU A 313 14.09 -27.71 6.27
C LEU A 313 14.05 -27.75 4.74
N LYS A 314 12.86 -27.80 4.12
CA LYS A 314 12.69 -27.75 2.66
C LYS A 314 12.80 -26.35 2.06
N ILE A 315 12.83 -25.32 2.89
CA ILE A 315 12.79 -23.94 2.42
C ILE A 315 14.21 -23.48 2.14
N GLU A 316 14.46 -23.02 0.92
CA GLU A 316 15.73 -22.44 0.51
C GLU A 316 15.66 -20.91 0.51
N LYS A 317 16.74 -20.26 0.94
CA LYS A 317 16.83 -18.80 1.01
C LYS A 317 16.57 -18.11 -0.34
N GLN A 318 17.03 -18.72 -1.43
CA GLN A 318 16.88 -18.20 -2.80
C GLN A 318 15.43 -18.24 -3.32
N ASP A 319 14.58 -19.12 -2.78
CA ASP A 319 13.19 -19.25 -3.20
C ASP A 319 12.33 -18.14 -2.55
N ASN A 320 12.50 -17.94 -1.25
CA ASN A 320 11.84 -16.86 -0.51
C ASN A 320 12.62 -16.52 0.78
N PRO A 321 13.40 -15.43 0.78
CA PRO A 321 14.21 -15.04 1.95
C PRO A 321 13.39 -14.84 3.23
N VAL A 322 12.19 -14.25 3.12
CA VAL A 322 11.30 -13.98 4.27
C VAL A 322 10.83 -15.29 4.91
N ALA A 323 10.33 -16.23 4.11
CA ALA A 323 9.88 -17.54 4.59
C ALA A 323 11.04 -18.36 5.14
N TYR A 324 12.23 -18.28 4.52
CA TYR A 324 13.44 -18.93 5.00
C TYR A 324 13.84 -18.40 6.38
N ALA A 325 13.95 -17.09 6.56
CA ALA A 325 14.31 -16.47 7.83
C ALA A 325 13.33 -16.86 8.96
N ALA A 326 12.03 -16.83 8.68
CA ALA A 326 11.00 -17.27 9.63
C ALA A 326 11.10 -18.77 9.96
N ALA A 327 11.39 -19.61 8.97
CA ALA A 327 11.60 -21.05 9.17
C ALA A 327 12.86 -21.35 10.00
N GLN A 328 13.98 -20.69 9.71
CA GLN A 328 15.22 -20.80 10.49
C GLN A 328 14.98 -20.38 11.95
N PHE A 329 14.27 -19.27 12.19
CA PHE A 329 13.91 -18.87 13.55
C PHE A 329 13.07 -19.95 14.25
N ASN A 330 12.06 -20.51 13.60
CA ASN A 330 11.21 -21.55 14.18
C ASN A 330 11.97 -22.86 14.43
N LEU A 331 12.89 -23.24 13.54
CA LEU A 331 13.80 -24.37 13.76
C LEU A 331 14.67 -24.12 15.01
N GLY A 332 15.23 -22.93 15.16
CA GLY A 332 15.98 -22.55 16.37
C GLY A 332 15.14 -22.71 17.64
N VAL A 333 13.87 -22.28 17.62
CA VAL A 333 12.93 -22.48 18.74
C VAL A 333 12.67 -23.97 19.01
N ILE A 334 12.49 -24.79 17.97
CA ILE A 334 12.31 -26.24 18.10
C ILE A 334 13.52 -26.88 18.80
N TYR A 335 14.74 -26.61 18.34
CA TYR A 335 15.95 -27.18 18.93
C TYR A 335 16.21 -26.69 20.35
N GLN A 336 15.89 -25.43 20.63
CA GLN A 336 15.97 -24.88 21.98
C GLN A 336 15.00 -25.58 22.94
N ASN A 337 13.77 -25.86 22.50
CA ASN A 337 12.79 -26.63 23.27
C ASN A 337 13.24 -28.09 23.49
N LYS A 338 13.93 -28.69 22.51
CA LYS A 338 14.61 -29.99 22.63
C LYS A 338 15.87 -29.96 23.51
N GLN A 339 16.21 -28.82 24.13
CA GLN A 339 17.43 -28.60 24.92
C GLN A 339 18.75 -28.76 24.13
N ASN A 340 18.69 -28.70 22.80
CA ASN A 340 19.87 -28.65 21.95
C ASN A 340 20.19 -27.18 21.61
N ILE A 341 20.85 -26.49 22.55
CA ILE A 341 21.09 -25.05 22.48
C ILE A 341 22.07 -24.69 21.36
N GLU A 342 23.12 -25.49 21.15
CA GLU A 342 24.13 -25.24 20.12
C GLU A 342 23.51 -25.24 18.71
N GLU A 343 22.66 -26.22 18.41
CA GLU A 343 21.99 -26.28 17.11
C GLU A 343 20.95 -25.15 16.97
N ALA A 344 20.25 -24.81 18.06
CA ALA A 344 19.32 -23.67 18.07
C ALA A 344 20.03 -22.35 17.70
N GLU A 345 21.23 -22.13 18.24
CA GLU A 345 22.04 -20.94 17.95
C GLU A 345 22.48 -20.89 16.50
N ARG A 346 22.88 -22.03 15.92
CA ARG A 346 23.21 -22.12 14.50
C ARG A 346 22.02 -21.69 13.62
N PHE A 347 20.81 -22.14 13.94
CA PHE A 347 19.60 -21.72 13.23
C PHE A 347 19.30 -20.21 13.42
N TYR A 348 19.45 -19.66 14.63
CA TYR A 348 19.27 -18.22 14.84
C TYR A 348 20.31 -17.37 14.11
N LEU A 349 21.55 -17.84 14.00
CA LEU A 349 22.63 -17.14 13.29
C LEU A 349 22.44 -17.13 11.77
N ASN A 350 21.66 -18.06 11.21
CA ASN A 350 21.29 -18.07 9.79
C ASN A 350 20.23 -17.02 9.43
N VAL A 351 19.60 -16.38 10.43
CA VAL A 351 18.58 -15.35 10.20
C VAL A 351 19.27 -14.02 9.95
N GLU A 352 19.09 -13.44 8.77
CA GLU A 352 19.67 -12.15 8.40
C GLU A 352 18.63 -11.02 8.42
N LYS A 353 19.06 -9.81 8.75
CA LYS A 353 18.17 -8.64 8.90
C LYS A 353 17.47 -8.25 7.58
N GLN A 354 18.16 -8.39 6.45
CA GLN A 354 17.62 -8.09 5.12
C GLN A 354 16.59 -9.11 4.63
N ASP A 355 16.60 -10.33 5.18
CA ASP A 355 15.69 -11.39 4.75
C ASP A 355 14.32 -11.22 5.43
N ASP A 356 14.31 -11.10 6.75
CA ASP A 356 13.12 -10.75 7.54
C ASP A 356 13.53 -10.05 8.85
N PRO A 357 13.36 -8.71 8.97
CA PRO A 357 13.73 -7.97 10.16
C PRO A 357 13.07 -8.50 11.45
N ASP A 358 11.80 -8.91 11.39
CA ASP A 358 11.06 -9.36 12.57
C ASP A 358 11.60 -10.68 13.12
N SER A 359 11.87 -11.67 12.25
CA SER A 359 12.54 -12.91 12.65
C SER A 359 13.97 -12.66 13.11
N TYR A 360 14.69 -11.74 12.46
CA TYR A 360 16.04 -11.34 12.88
C TYR A 360 16.03 -10.78 14.30
N PHE A 361 15.15 -9.83 14.62
CA PHE A 361 15.04 -9.26 15.97
C PHE A 361 14.70 -10.34 17.02
N LYS A 362 13.82 -11.29 16.68
CA LYS A 362 13.50 -12.42 17.57
C LYS A 362 14.70 -13.37 17.75
N ALA A 363 15.47 -13.62 16.69
CA ALA A 363 16.67 -14.46 16.71
C ALA A 363 17.80 -13.81 17.53
N GLN A 364 18.10 -12.53 17.28
CA GLN A 364 19.07 -11.75 18.06
C GLN A 364 18.72 -11.76 19.54
N ARG A 365 17.45 -11.56 19.90
CA ARG A 365 16.99 -11.63 21.28
C ARG A 365 17.18 -13.04 21.89
N LYS A 366 17.03 -14.15 21.14
CA LYS A 366 17.37 -15.51 21.63
C LYS A 366 18.87 -15.68 21.85
N LEU A 367 19.69 -15.19 20.94
CA LEU A 367 21.15 -15.27 21.06
C LEU A 367 21.65 -14.49 22.29
N GLY A 368 21.13 -13.27 22.49
CA GLY A 368 21.39 -12.47 23.69
C GLY A 368 20.96 -13.17 24.98
N ASP A 369 19.77 -13.80 25.00
CA ASP A 369 19.30 -14.59 26.14
C ASP A 369 20.22 -15.79 26.42
N ASN A 370 20.57 -16.55 25.38
CA ASN A 370 21.40 -17.74 25.55
C ASN A 370 22.79 -17.41 26.09
N ASN A 371 23.40 -16.31 25.63
CA ASN A 371 24.67 -15.84 26.15
C ASN A 371 24.53 -15.30 27.59
N PHE A 372 23.60 -14.38 27.84
CA PHE A 372 23.44 -13.74 29.16
C PHE A 372 23.15 -14.74 30.28
N PHE A 373 22.34 -15.77 30.01
CA PHE A 373 22.01 -16.82 30.98
C PHE A 373 22.94 -18.03 30.92
N GLU A 374 24.07 -17.93 30.22
CA GLU A 374 25.10 -18.98 30.11
C GLU A 374 24.54 -20.36 29.71
N LYS A 375 23.58 -20.38 28.78
CA LYS A 375 22.90 -21.62 28.35
C LYS A 375 23.78 -22.53 27.48
N THR A 376 24.95 -22.04 27.09
CA THR A 376 25.87 -22.65 26.15
C THR A 376 27.31 -22.23 26.47
N LYS A 377 28.29 -22.95 25.92
CA LYS A 377 29.72 -22.56 25.94
C LYS A 377 30.23 -22.10 24.56
N THR A 378 29.33 -21.88 23.61
CA THR A 378 29.68 -21.39 22.27
C THR A 378 30.24 -19.98 22.34
N ASN A 379 31.14 -19.66 21.39
CA ASN A 379 31.80 -18.35 21.33
C ASN A 379 30.88 -17.32 20.65
N LEU A 380 29.79 -16.96 21.34
CA LEU A 380 28.86 -15.91 20.93
C LEU A 380 29.45 -14.52 21.25
N LYS A 381 28.95 -13.48 20.57
CA LYS A 381 29.22 -12.07 20.92
C LYS A 381 28.68 -11.73 22.31
N SER A 382 29.03 -10.55 22.82
CA SER A 382 28.46 -10.05 24.08
C SER A 382 26.92 -9.98 24.01
N PRO A 383 26.18 -10.27 25.10
CA PRO A 383 24.71 -10.14 25.12
C PRO A 383 24.21 -8.76 24.67
N GLU A 384 24.94 -7.71 25.03
CA GLU A 384 24.68 -6.31 24.72
C GLU A 384 24.59 -6.09 23.21
N GLU A 385 25.56 -6.61 22.44
CA GLU A 385 25.55 -6.51 20.98
C GLU A 385 24.31 -7.15 20.36
N TYR A 386 23.88 -8.31 20.88
CA TYR A 386 22.68 -8.96 20.39
C TYR A 386 21.41 -8.17 20.72
N TYR A 387 21.30 -7.63 21.93
CA TYR A 387 20.14 -6.82 22.32
C TYR A 387 20.09 -5.48 21.57
N GLN A 388 21.22 -4.84 21.29
CA GLN A 388 21.30 -3.61 20.48
C GLN A 388 20.82 -3.82 19.04
N ASN A 389 20.94 -5.03 18.49
CA ASN A 389 20.44 -5.35 17.16
C ASN A 389 18.91 -5.52 17.09
N VAL A 390 18.20 -5.50 18.23
CA VAL A 390 16.75 -5.64 18.31
C VAL A 390 16.09 -4.26 18.18
N ALA A 391 15.47 -4.01 17.03
CA ALA A 391 14.77 -2.77 16.76
C ALA A 391 13.27 -2.88 17.09
N TYR A 392 12.59 -1.74 17.18
CA TYR A 392 11.15 -1.67 17.42
C TYR A 392 10.38 -2.09 16.15
N SER A 393 9.40 -2.98 16.31
CA SER A 393 8.29 -3.17 15.38
C SER A 393 7.08 -3.68 16.16
N ASP A 394 5.87 -3.44 15.66
CA ASP A 394 4.66 -3.97 16.32
C ASP A 394 4.69 -5.50 16.45
N ASN A 395 5.20 -6.21 15.43
CA ASN A 395 5.28 -7.68 15.40
C ASN A 395 6.37 -8.26 16.33
N SER A 396 7.36 -7.45 16.70
CA SER A 396 8.48 -7.83 17.58
C SER A 396 8.51 -7.05 18.89
N PHE A 397 7.42 -6.33 19.23
CA PHE A 397 7.33 -5.46 20.41
C PHE A 397 7.83 -6.15 21.68
N LYS A 398 7.43 -7.40 21.91
CA LYS A 398 7.91 -8.21 23.05
C LYS A 398 9.44 -8.36 23.04
N SER A 399 10.04 -8.68 21.89
CA SER A 399 11.50 -8.81 21.77
C SER A 399 12.19 -7.48 22.04
N TYR A 400 11.65 -6.38 21.52
CA TYR A 400 12.17 -5.03 21.76
C TYR A 400 12.12 -4.66 23.25
N ILE A 401 10.99 -4.85 23.93
CA ILE A 401 10.86 -4.61 25.37
C ILE A 401 11.86 -5.47 26.17
N ILE A 402 12.03 -6.74 25.81
CA ILE A 402 13.06 -7.59 26.43
C ILE A 402 14.44 -6.99 26.23
N ALA A 403 14.81 -6.65 25.00
CA ALA A 403 16.14 -6.12 24.69
C ALA A 403 16.43 -4.82 25.46
N GLN A 404 15.52 -3.86 25.45
CA GLN A 404 15.68 -2.59 26.17
C GLN A 404 15.74 -2.78 27.68
N MET A 405 14.96 -3.70 28.23
CA MET A 405 15.02 -4.05 29.65
C MET A 405 16.37 -4.70 30.00
N MET A 406 16.86 -5.63 29.17
CA MET A 406 18.14 -6.30 29.40
C MET A 406 19.33 -5.34 29.28
N LEU A 407 19.31 -4.40 28.33
CA LEU A 407 20.35 -3.37 28.19
C LEU A 407 20.43 -2.47 29.44
N SER A 408 19.29 -2.10 30.02
CA SER A 408 19.25 -1.39 31.32
C SER A 408 19.84 -2.23 32.45
N VAL A 409 19.44 -3.50 32.57
CA VAL A 409 19.93 -4.42 33.61
C VAL A 409 21.45 -4.63 33.52
N ILE A 410 21.96 -4.84 32.31
CA ILE A 410 23.39 -5.06 32.06
C ILE A 410 24.20 -3.81 32.44
N SER A 411 23.71 -2.63 32.08
CA SER A 411 24.39 -1.36 32.35
C SER A 411 24.55 -1.10 33.85
N ASN A 412 23.64 -1.63 34.68
CA ASN A 412 23.65 -1.52 36.14
C ASN A 412 24.61 -2.51 36.84
N LYS A 413 25.33 -3.38 36.10
CA LYS A 413 26.41 -4.28 36.58
C LYS A 413 26.06 -5.23 37.73
N ASP A 414 24.77 -5.49 37.98
CA ASP A 414 24.32 -6.35 39.09
C ASP A 414 23.31 -7.41 38.61
N SER A 415 23.79 -8.27 37.70
CA SER A 415 23.03 -9.28 36.94
C SER A 415 22.67 -10.54 37.73
N SER A 416 23.28 -10.77 38.90
CA SER A 416 23.24 -12.05 39.64
C SER A 416 21.85 -12.50 40.12
N ILE A 417 20.91 -11.55 40.26
CA ILE A 417 19.55 -11.79 40.80
C ILE A 417 18.51 -11.98 39.68
N PHE A 418 18.86 -11.63 38.44
CA PHE A 418 17.89 -11.48 37.37
C PHE A 418 17.63 -12.81 36.64
N LYS A 419 16.48 -13.45 36.87
CA LYS A 419 16.10 -14.72 36.21
C LYS A 419 15.20 -14.49 35.00
N GLU A 420 15.44 -15.25 33.93
CA GLU A 420 14.63 -15.23 32.68
C GLU A 420 13.12 -15.29 32.94
N LYS A 421 12.68 -16.21 33.80
CA LYS A 421 11.24 -16.40 34.10
C LYS A 421 10.61 -15.19 34.80
N GLN A 422 11.35 -14.46 35.62
CA GLN A 422 10.85 -13.27 36.31
C GLN A 422 10.72 -12.11 35.32
N ARG A 423 11.76 -11.89 34.50
CA ARG A 423 11.75 -10.94 33.39
C ARG A 423 10.56 -11.17 32.46
N ASP A 424 10.34 -12.39 32.02
CA ASP A 424 9.24 -12.72 31.10
C ASP A 424 7.85 -12.39 31.68
N LYS A 425 7.66 -12.51 33.00
CA LYS A 425 6.41 -12.11 33.68
C LYS A 425 6.23 -10.59 33.67
N LEU A 426 7.29 -9.82 33.88
CA LEU A 426 7.24 -8.36 33.85
C LEU A 426 6.98 -7.87 32.42
N VAL A 427 7.68 -8.43 31.44
CA VAL A 427 7.48 -8.11 30.01
C VAL A 427 6.07 -8.45 29.56
N ALA A 428 5.52 -9.60 29.98
CA ALA A 428 4.15 -9.99 29.64
C ALA A 428 3.14 -8.90 30.08
N LYS A 429 3.30 -8.34 31.28
CA LYS A 429 2.47 -7.23 31.76
C LYS A 429 2.56 -5.97 30.90
N ILE A 430 3.76 -5.61 30.42
CA ILE A 430 3.92 -4.47 29.50
C ILE A 430 3.25 -4.78 28.15
N CYS A 431 3.35 -6.01 27.66
CA CYS A 431 2.65 -6.45 26.45
C CYS A 431 1.12 -6.42 26.63
N ASP A 432 0.61 -6.79 27.81
CA ASP A 432 -0.82 -6.70 28.14
C ASP A 432 -1.30 -5.24 28.07
N ILE A 433 -0.51 -4.28 28.56
CA ILE A 433 -0.80 -2.84 28.40
C ILE A 433 -0.89 -2.47 26.92
N ARG A 434 0.08 -2.89 26.09
CA ARG A 434 0.08 -2.62 24.65
C ARG A 434 -1.15 -3.20 23.96
N GLU A 435 -1.56 -4.42 24.30
CA GLU A 435 -2.75 -5.06 23.75
C GLU A 435 -4.04 -4.32 24.17
N LEU A 436 -4.16 -3.94 25.44
CA LEU A 436 -5.29 -3.15 25.94
C LEU A 436 -5.37 -1.79 25.23
N THR A 437 -4.24 -1.13 25.02
CA THR A 437 -4.12 0.12 24.24
C THR A 437 -4.62 -0.06 22.81
N ILE A 438 -4.16 -1.09 22.10
CA ILE A 438 -4.62 -1.40 20.73
C ILE A 438 -6.14 -1.61 20.71
N ASN A 439 -6.68 -2.32 21.70
CA ASN A 439 -8.11 -2.58 21.79
C ASN A 439 -8.91 -1.29 22.08
N ILE A 440 -8.38 -0.36 22.89
CA ILE A 440 -8.99 0.96 23.07
C ILE A 440 -8.96 1.77 21.75
N GLN A 441 -7.85 1.75 21.00
CA GLN A 441 -7.78 2.42 19.69
C GLN A 441 -8.85 1.90 18.71
N LYS A 442 -9.10 0.57 18.68
CA LYS A 442 -10.15 -0.03 17.86
C LYS A 442 -11.55 0.49 18.23
N GLU A 443 -11.83 0.65 19.52
CA GLU A 443 -13.11 1.17 20.02
C GLU A 443 -13.32 2.65 19.68
N LEU A 444 -12.23 3.42 19.64
CA LEU A 444 -12.20 4.84 19.29
C LEU A 444 -12.11 5.10 17.78
N LEU A 445 -11.83 4.09 16.95
CA LEU A 445 -11.73 4.24 15.50
C LEU A 445 -13.06 4.74 14.91
N VAL A 446 -12.99 5.78 14.08
CA VAL A 446 -14.15 6.32 13.35
C VAL A 446 -14.54 5.36 12.23
N LYS A 447 -15.80 4.89 12.27
CA LYS A 447 -16.38 4.02 11.23
C LYS A 447 -17.33 4.83 10.34
N PHE A 448 -16.93 5.10 9.11
CA PHE A 448 -17.77 5.71 8.09
C PHE A 448 -18.68 4.64 7.46
N ASN A 449 -20.01 4.73 7.63
CA ASN A 449 -20.97 3.68 7.23
C ASN A 449 -21.76 4.04 5.95
N LEU A 450 -21.20 3.90 4.75
CA LEU A 450 -21.79 4.47 3.51
C LEU A 450 -22.77 3.58 2.69
N ASN A 451 -23.21 2.42 3.17
CA ASN A 451 -24.08 1.55 2.36
C ASN A 451 -25.54 2.06 2.35
N GLU A 452 -25.88 2.87 1.34
CA GLU A 452 -27.26 3.27 1.03
C GLU A 452 -28.08 2.16 0.34
N SER A 453 -27.44 1.13 -0.24
CA SER A 453 -28.11 0.14 -1.11
C SER A 453 -28.52 -1.19 -0.44
N GLU A 454 -27.99 -1.52 0.74
CA GLU A 454 -28.32 -2.77 1.46
C GLU A 454 -29.13 -2.55 2.74
N ASN A 455 -29.17 -1.33 3.26
CA ASN A 455 -30.00 -0.97 4.40
C ASN A 455 -31.29 -0.33 3.89
N ASN A 456 -32.41 -1.04 4.00
CA ASN A 456 -33.75 -0.55 3.65
C ASN A 456 -34.19 0.73 4.41
N ASP A 457 -33.37 1.24 5.33
CA ASP A 457 -33.70 2.39 6.20
C ASP A 457 -32.80 3.64 6.00
N GLY A 458 -31.80 3.62 5.09
CA GLY A 458 -31.06 4.83 4.69
C GLY A 458 -30.21 5.51 5.79
N GLN A 459 -29.86 4.79 6.85
CA GLN A 459 -29.20 5.34 8.04
C GLN A 459 -27.67 5.38 7.92
N VAL A 460 -27.10 6.57 7.71
CA VAL A 460 -25.65 6.81 7.61
C VAL A 460 -25.30 8.03 8.46
N PHE A 461 -24.60 7.85 9.58
CA PHE A 461 -24.46 8.91 10.60
C PHE A 461 -23.09 9.57 10.71
N GLU A 462 -22.00 8.91 10.31
CA GLU A 462 -20.66 9.51 10.22
C GLU A 462 -20.20 9.53 8.77
N ARG A 463 -20.74 10.44 7.96
CA ARG A 463 -20.38 10.59 6.54
C ARG A 463 -19.08 11.36 6.33
N GLN A 464 -18.83 12.36 7.17
CA GLN A 464 -17.81 13.38 6.96
C GLN A 464 -17.29 13.91 8.28
N VAL A 465 -16.09 14.47 8.25
CA VAL A 465 -15.51 15.25 9.36
C VAL A 465 -14.91 16.54 8.81
N ALA A 466 -14.77 17.55 9.67
CA ALA A 466 -14.29 18.87 9.28
C ALA A 466 -12.98 19.25 9.98
N HIS A 467 -12.07 19.85 9.24
CA HIS A 467 -10.89 20.52 9.78
C HIS A 467 -11.11 22.03 9.75
N TYR A 468 -11.03 22.69 10.91
CA TYR A 468 -11.15 24.14 11.02
C TYR A 468 -9.78 24.78 10.90
N THR A 469 -9.63 25.70 9.95
CA THR A 469 -8.34 26.31 9.65
C THR A 469 -8.47 27.74 9.15
N LYS A 470 -7.33 28.40 8.99
CA LYS A 470 -7.23 29.75 8.42
C LYS A 470 -7.52 29.73 6.93
N PRO A 471 -8.22 30.74 6.38
CA PRO A 471 -8.32 30.96 4.94
C PRO A 471 -6.96 30.98 4.25
N GLU A 472 -5.92 31.57 4.86
CA GLU A 472 -4.57 31.58 4.30
C GLU A 472 -3.97 30.16 4.18
N VAL A 473 -4.20 29.32 5.19
CA VAL A 473 -3.73 27.93 5.16
C VAL A 473 -4.46 27.16 4.07
N LEU A 474 -5.77 27.30 3.96
CA LEU A 474 -6.55 26.68 2.88
C LEU A 474 -6.09 27.16 1.50
N PHE A 475 -5.81 28.46 1.34
CA PHE A 475 -5.25 29.01 0.10
C PHE A 475 -3.95 28.29 -0.29
N ASN A 476 -3.05 28.10 0.68
CA ASN A 476 -1.79 27.40 0.44
C ASN A 476 -1.98 25.91 0.11
N LEU A 477 -3.02 25.28 0.65
CA LEU A 477 -3.36 23.88 0.37
C LEU A 477 -4.06 23.68 -0.98
N LEU A 478 -4.62 24.72 -1.60
CA LEU A 478 -5.39 24.65 -2.85
C LEU A 478 -4.74 25.36 -4.05
N LYS A 479 -3.73 26.22 -3.87
CA LYS A 479 -3.06 26.93 -4.98
C LYS A 479 -2.31 25.99 -5.93
N ASN A 480 -2.05 26.43 -7.17
CA ASN A 480 -1.37 25.64 -8.23
C ASN A 480 -0.08 24.91 -7.78
N LYS A 481 0.74 25.53 -6.91
CA LYS A 481 1.84 24.85 -6.22
C LYS A 481 1.39 24.48 -4.81
N LEU A 482 0.62 23.40 -4.72
CA LEU A 482 -0.07 22.97 -3.50
C LEU A 482 0.93 22.71 -2.37
N SER A 483 0.65 23.20 -1.16
CA SER A 483 1.30 22.69 0.06
C SER A 483 0.61 21.39 0.50
N ASP A 484 1.31 20.57 1.29
CA ASP A 484 0.71 19.38 1.88
C ASP A 484 -0.02 19.74 3.17
N PHE A 485 -1.09 19.01 3.47
CA PHE A 485 -1.67 18.97 4.81
C PHE A 485 -0.65 18.47 5.81
N ARG A 486 -0.66 18.98 7.04
CA ARG A 486 0.42 18.75 8.02
C ARG A 486 -0.11 18.14 9.31
N LEU A 487 0.67 17.25 9.88
CA LEU A 487 0.52 16.78 11.26
C LEU A 487 1.54 17.56 12.12
N ASN A 488 1.10 18.23 13.17
CA ASN A 488 1.97 19.04 14.02
C ASN A 488 2.35 18.26 15.29
N VAL A 489 3.55 18.49 15.81
CA VAL A 489 4.01 17.85 17.06
C VAL A 489 3.13 18.24 18.25
N VAL A 490 2.79 17.27 19.10
CA VAL A 490 1.88 17.48 20.23
C VAL A 490 2.45 18.38 21.33
N ASP A 491 3.77 18.41 21.48
CA ASP A 491 4.48 19.14 22.54
C ASP A 491 4.24 20.67 22.54
N PHE A 492 3.77 21.23 21.42
CA PHE A 492 3.54 22.68 21.26
C PHE A 492 2.07 23.03 20.97
N MET A 493 1.14 22.16 21.33
CA MET A 493 -0.28 22.45 21.23
C MET A 493 -0.73 23.49 22.26
N ASN A 494 -1.90 24.09 22.04
CA ASN A 494 -2.44 25.13 22.92
C ASN A 494 -2.76 24.60 24.34
N ASP A 495 -3.11 23.32 24.46
CA ASP A 495 -3.27 22.64 25.74
C ASP A 495 -1.95 21.92 26.11
N PRO A 496 -1.18 22.40 27.09
CA PRO A 496 0.07 21.75 27.47
C PRO A 496 -0.13 20.42 28.21
N THR A 497 -1.37 20.10 28.64
CA THR A 497 -1.71 18.81 29.24
C THR A 497 -2.07 17.74 28.21
N GLU A 498 -2.09 18.12 26.94
CA GLU A 498 -2.30 17.23 25.81
C GLU A 498 -1.23 16.14 25.81
N ASN A 499 -1.64 14.86 25.65
CA ASN A 499 -0.81 13.66 25.81
C ASN A 499 -0.39 13.31 27.26
N GLN A 500 -0.75 14.12 28.27
CA GLN A 500 -0.32 13.91 29.67
C GLN A 500 -1.45 13.44 30.60
N VAL A 501 -2.72 13.65 30.23
CA VAL A 501 -3.88 13.32 31.10
C VAL A 501 -3.84 11.86 31.56
N LEU A 502 -3.58 10.93 30.63
CA LEU A 502 -3.56 9.50 30.92
C LEU A 502 -2.34 9.11 31.75
N THR A 503 -1.14 9.57 31.38
CA THR A 503 0.10 9.22 32.09
C THR A 503 0.11 9.79 33.50
N TYR A 504 -0.42 11.00 33.71
CA TYR A 504 -0.61 11.60 35.03
C TYR A 504 -1.56 10.78 35.91
N TRP A 505 -2.72 10.35 35.38
CA TRP A 505 -3.67 9.52 36.14
C TRP A 505 -3.07 8.17 36.55
N LEU A 506 -2.23 7.59 35.70
CA LEU A 506 -1.49 6.36 35.97
C LEU A 506 -0.21 6.62 36.80
N GLY A 507 0.17 7.88 36.99
CA GLY A 507 1.39 8.38 37.63
C GLY A 507 2.70 7.94 36.96
N ILE A 508 2.70 7.64 35.66
CA ILE A 508 3.92 7.27 34.92
C ILE A 508 4.76 8.53 34.71
N ASN A 509 6.05 8.49 35.06
CA ASN A 509 6.93 9.62 34.82
C ASN A 509 7.39 9.60 33.36
N THR A 510 6.82 10.47 32.53
CA THR A 510 7.34 10.70 31.18
C THR A 510 8.39 11.81 31.25
N GLU A 511 9.65 11.49 30.99
CA GLU A 511 10.68 12.52 30.83
C GLU A 511 10.31 13.43 29.65
N ASN A 512 10.42 14.75 29.85
CA ASN A 512 10.14 15.74 28.80
C ASN A 512 11.05 15.58 27.56
N ASN A 513 12.18 14.86 27.71
CA ASN A 513 13.18 14.65 26.68
C ASN A 513 12.99 13.34 25.89
N ASN A 514 11.81 12.68 25.95
CA ASN A 514 11.56 11.51 25.12
C ASN A 514 11.72 11.87 23.63
N GLU A 515 12.59 11.13 22.95
CA GLU A 515 12.86 11.31 21.51
C GLU A 515 11.73 10.80 20.63
N ILE A 516 10.90 9.87 21.14
CA ILE A 516 9.72 9.41 20.41
C ILE A 516 8.59 10.42 20.64
N LYS A 517 8.18 11.09 19.55
CA LYS A 517 7.18 12.15 19.54
C LYS A 517 5.91 11.72 18.81
N THR A 518 4.81 12.37 19.16
CA THR A 518 3.52 12.22 18.48
C THR A 518 3.20 13.47 17.69
N PHE A 519 2.85 13.29 16.42
CA PHE A 519 2.34 14.31 15.53
C PHE A 519 0.86 14.07 15.28
N LEU A 520 0.05 15.11 15.27
CA LEU A 520 -1.40 14.98 15.11
C LEU A 520 -2.01 16.07 14.24
N ALA A 521 -3.19 15.76 13.71
CA ALA A 521 -4.11 16.74 13.15
C ALA A 521 -5.52 16.48 13.68
N SER A 522 -6.19 17.57 14.02
CA SER A 522 -7.50 17.59 14.67
C SER A 522 -8.62 17.83 13.67
N PHE A 523 -9.72 17.13 13.87
CA PHE A 523 -10.95 17.22 13.09
C PHE A 523 -12.14 17.29 14.05
N SER A 524 -13.29 17.72 13.55
CA SER A 524 -14.54 17.77 14.31
C SER A 524 -15.67 17.10 13.55
N PHE A 525 -16.57 16.45 14.28
CA PHE A 525 -17.84 15.93 13.75
C PHE A 525 -18.84 17.05 13.40
N ASN A 526 -18.58 18.27 13.88
CA ASN A 526 -19.46 19.41 13.67
C ASN A 526 -18.93 20.27 12.50
N HIS A 527 -19.50 20.13 11.31
CA HIS A 527 -18.95 20.80 10.11
C HIS A 527 -19.26 22.30 10.00
N ASN A 528 -20.33 22.77 10.65
CA ASN A 528 -20.78 24.17 10.62
C ASN A 528 -21.11 24.66 12.04
N SER A 529 -20.11 24.69 12.92
CA SER A 529 -20.24 25.06 14.33
C SER A 529 -19.68 26.44 14.65
N LEU A 530 -20.50 27.29 15.28
CA LEU A 530 -20.07 28.59 15.80
C LEU A 530 -18.93 28.48 16.81
N ASN A 531 -18.99 27.49 17.70
CA ASN A 531 -17.94 27.28 18.71
C ASN A 531 -16.59 27.03 18.05
N GLN A 532 -16.57 26.17 17.03
CA GLN A 532 -15.37 25.85 16.28
C GLN A 532 -14.84 27.06 15.49
N PHE A 533 -15.72 27.81 14.83
CA PHE A 533 -15.36 29.06 14.14
C PHE A 533 -14.78 30.13 15.07
N ARG A 534 -15.20 30.16 16.34
CA ARG A 534 -14.67 31.11 17.32
C ARG A 534 -13.29 30.71 17.83
N LEU A 535 -13.06 29.41 18.01
CA LEU A 535 -11.86 28.88 18.66
C LEU A 535 -10.69 28.69 17.69
N TYR A 536 -10.96 28.28 16.45
CA TYR A 536 -9.92 27.81 15.54
C TYR A 536 -9.84 28.62 14.25
N GLY A 537 -8.61 28.81 13.77
CA GLY A 537 -8.33 29.30 12.43
C GLY A 537 -8.68 30.77 12.17
N ASN A 538 -8.86 31.59 13.21
CA ASN A 538 -9.17 33.02 13.03
C ASN A 538 -8.04 33.73 12.26
N GLU A 539 -8.42 34.43 11.20
CA GLU A 539 -7.53 35.24 10.34
C GLU A 539 -7.53 36.69 10.83
N ASN A 540 -6.36 37.34 10.87
CA ASN A 540 -6.23 38.74 11.29
C ASN A 540 -6.86 39.06 12.67
N ASN A 541 -6.91 38.08 13.58
CA ASN A 541 -7.59 38.16 14.88
C ASN A 541 -9.11 38.44 14.80
N ILE A 542 -9.74 38.17 13.66
CA ILE A 542 -11.18 38.33 13.47
C ILE A 542 -11.87 37.03 13.86
N VAL A 543 -12.68 37.07 14.91
CA VAL A 543 -13.40 35.89 15.41
C VAL A 543 -14.43 35.41 14.40
N GLY A 544 -14.41 34.12 14.06
CA GLY A 544 -15.34 33.55 13.08
C GLY A 544 -15.00 33.86 11.63
N SER A 545 -13.78 34.32 11.36
CA SER A 545 -13.26 34.50 9.98
C SER A 545 -12.69 33.23 9.36
N SER A 546 -12.58 32.15 10.15
CA SER A 546 -12.00 30.87 9.73
C SER A 546 -12.84 30.11 8.71
N VAL A 547 -12.28 29.02 8.19
CA VAL A 547 -12.96 28.12 7.26
C VAL A 547 -13.02 26.72 7.85
N SER A 548 -14.12 26.01 7.55
CA SER A 548 -14.31 24.60 7.89
C SER A 548 -14.23 23.78 6.61
N VAL A 549 -13.25 22.89 6.55
CA VAL A 549 -12.91 22.08 5.38
C VAL A 549 -13.37 20.66 5.62
N VAL A 550 -14.35 20.19 4.85
CA VAL A 550 -15.05 18.92 5.08
C VAL A 550 -14.48 17.82 4.21
N PHE A 551 -13.99 16.76 4.83
CA PHE A 551 -13.35 15.61 4.21
C PHE A 551 -14.31 14.43 4.08
N ASN A 552 -14.18 13.69 2.98
CA ASN A 552 -14.80 12.38 2.81
C ASN A 552 -13.98 11.28 3.52
N GLN A 553 -14.55 10.07 3.59
CA GLN A 553 -13.91 8.92 4.23
C GLN A 553 -12.62 8.45 3.54
N GLU A 554 -12.45 8.70 2.24
CA GLU A 554 -11.33 8.18 1.44
C GLU A 554 -9.99 8.85 1.84
N PHE A 555 -10.06 9.99 2.54
CA PHE A 555 -8.90 10.61 3.15
C PHE A 555 -8.31 9.78 4.30
N PHE A 556 -9.12 8.93 4.95
CA PHE A 556 -8.74 8.23 6.18
C PHE A 556 -8.60 6.72 5.95
N SER A 557 -7.61 6.12 6.61
CA SER A 557 -7.41 4.67 6.59
C SER A 557 -8.21 3.96 7.70
N LYS A 558 -8.43 2.66 7.55
CA LYS A 558 -8.89 1.79 8.65
C LYS A 558 -7.74 1.09 9.39
N ASN A 559 -6.50 1.23 8.89
CA ASN A 559 -5.35 0.50 9.40
C ASN A 559 -4.69 1.22 10.59
N ILE A 560 -5.06 0.81 11.81
CA ILE A 560 -4.50 1.36 13.06
C ILE A 560 -2.98 1.16 13.24
N LYS A 561 -2.39 0.16 12.56
CA LYS A 561 -0.94 -0.12 12.68
C LYS A 561 -0.09 0.98 12.07
N ARG A 562 -0.64 1.78 11.13
CA ARG A 562 0.05 2.89 10.48
C ARG A 562 0.30 4.10 11.40
N THR A 563 -0.30 4.12 12.58
CA THR A 563 -0.07 5.18 13.57
C THR A 563 1.38 5.27 14.03
N ILE A 564 2.14 4.17 14.02
CA ILE A 564 3.52 4.15 14.52
C ILE A 564 4.50 3.89 13.37
N ASN A 565 5.42 4.82 13.12
CA ASN A 565 6.53 4.61 12.21
C ASN A 565 7.65 3.85 12.91
N SER A 566 7.66 2.53 12.70
CA SER A 566 8.72 1.67 13.25
C SER A 566 10.10 2.02 12.68
N GLU A 567 10.20 2.40 11.40
CA GLU A 567 11.47 2.77 10.78
C GLU A 567 12.06 4.04 11.40
N GLY A 568 11.21 5.07 11.57
CA GLY A 568 11.58 6.31 12.24
C GLY A 568 11.99 6.08 13.69
N ILE A 569 11.27 5.25 14.46
CA ILE A 569 11.68 4.88 15.83
C ILE A 569 13.09 4.26 15.86
N ASN A 570 13.47 3.54 14.80
CA ASN A 570 14.74 2.83 14.72
C ASN A 570 15.88 3.64 14.08
N SER A 571 15.65 4.87 13.62
CA SER A 571 16.63 5.63 12.84
C SER A 571 17.90 6.02 13.63
N LEU A 572 17.85 6.03 14.97
CA LEU A 572 19.01 6.32 15.83
C LEU A 572 20.20 5.36 15.59
N PHE A 573 19.93 4.08 15.30
CA PHE A 573 20.97 3.06 15.13
C PHE A 573 21.81 3.23 13.84
N LYS A 574 21.39 4.09 12.90
CA LYS A 574 22.20 4.43 11.71
C LYS A 574 23.31 5.43 12.04
N TYR A 575 23.09 6.38 12.94
CA TYR A 575 24.04 7.46 13.22
C TYR A 575 25.16 7.05 14.18
N GLU A 576 24.90 6.15 15.13
CA GLU A 576 25.97 5.61 15.99
C GLU A 576 26.95 4.73 15.20
N ASN A 577 26.49 3.98 14.20
CA ASN A 577 27.36 3.17 13.33
C ASN A 577 28.22 3.99 12.34
N LEU A 578 27.84 5.25 12.06
CA LEU A 578 28.68 6.16 11.28
C LEU A 578 29.83 6.74 12.12
N SER A 579 29.68 6.78 13.45
CA SER A 579 30.73 7.28 14.36
C SER A 579 31.88 6.28 14.59
N SER A 580 31.69 5.00 14.22
CA SER A 580 32.72 3.95 14.32
C SER A 580 33.56 3.76 13.05
N GLN A 581 33.35 4.59 12.02
CA GLN A 581 34.24 4.70 10.85
C GLN A 581 34.87 6.09 10.74
N GLN A 582 35.68 6.47 11.73
CA GLN A 582 36.71 7.49 11.51
C GLN A 582 38.06 6.80 11.32
N ASN A 583 38.45 6.63 10.06
CA ASN A 583 39.82 6.81 9.54
C ASN A 583 39.82 6.56 8.02
N ASP A 584 39.79 7.65 7.24
CA ASP A 584 40.81 7.96 6.22
C ASP A 584 40.33 9.06 5.24
N LEU A 585 40.95 10.23 5.37
CA LEU A 585 41.53 11.05 4.29
C LEU A 585 40.71 11.31 2.99
N LYS A 586 40.17 12.53 2.82
CA LYS A 586 40.81 13.67 2.08
C LYS A 586 39.78 14.74 1.65
N GLU A 587 40.29 15.97 1.70
CA GLU A 587 39.67 17.24 1.31
C GLU A 587 39.21 17.31 -0.16
N ASN A 588 38.28 18.26 -0.37
CA ASN A 588 37.93 18.97 -1.60
C ASN A 588 36.90 18.34 -2.56
N SER A 589 35.65 18.81 -2.44
CA SER A 589 35.02 19.56 -3.54
C SER A 589 33.86 20.44 -3.06
N ASN A 590 33.82 21.66 -3.60
CA ASN A 590 32.86 22.73 -3.30
C ASN A 590 31.37 22.32 -3.46
N PRO A 591 30.45 22.97 -2.72
CA PRO A 591 29.03 22.76 -2.84
C PRO A 591 28.51 23.33 -4.17
N LYS A 592 28.02 22.47 -5.05
CA LYS A 592 27.25 22.90 -6.23
C LYS A 592 25.76 22.91 -5.88
N ASN A 593 25.17 24.09 -6.08
CA ASN A 593 23.75 24.47 -6.20
C ASN A 593 22.66 23.41 -5.95
N PRO A 594 21.67 23.71 -5.10
CA PRO A 594 20.45 22.93 -4.96
C PRO A 594 19.43 23.37 -6.03
N GLU A 595 19.66 22.98 -7.29
CA GLU A 595 18.63 23.05 -8.32
C GLU A 595 18.59 21.70 -9.04
N ASN A 596 17.40 21.08 -9.04
CA ASN A 596 17.01 19.77 -9.59
C ASN A 596 16.72 18.67 -8.54
N VAL A 597 15.78 18.95 -7.63
CA VAL A 597 14.91 17.88 -7.13
C VAL A 597 13.80 17.73 -8.16
N ALA A 598 13.91 16.67 -8.96
CA ALA A 598 12.89 16.26 -9.91
C ALA A 598 11.52 16.17 -9.20
N GLU A 599 10.52 16.72 -9.88
CA GLU A 599 9.09 16.60 -9.54
C GLU A 599 8.69 15.12 -9.54
N LYS A 600 8.92 14.44 -8.41
CA LYS A 600 8.16 13.25 -8.06
C LYS A 600 6.77 13.74 -7.70
N ASN A 601 5.74 13.25 -8.40
CA ASN A 601 4.36 13.38 -7.96
C ASN A 601 4.23 12.69 -6.59
N ILE A 602 4.15 13.48 -5.52
CA ILE A 602 4.21 13.01 -4.13
C ILE A 602 2.84 12.42 -3.73
N THR A 603 2.76 11.09 -3.72
CA THR A 603 1.95 10.34 -2.77
C THR A 603 2.49 10.60 -1.35
N SER A 604 1.62 10.85 -0.37
CA SER A 604 1.95 11.10 1.05
C SER A 604 3.15 10.32 1.57
N SER A 605 4.19 10.98 2.09
CA SER A 605 5.39 10.29 2.62
C SER A 605 5.11 9.45 3.87
N VAL A 606 4.00 9.72 4.57
CA VAL A 606 3.54 8.98 5.77
C VAL A 606 2.53 7.87 5.45
N GLY A 607 1.98 7.85 4.23
CA GLY A 607 0.84 6.98 3.89
C GLY A 607 -0.48 7.41 4.56
N SER A 608 -1.60 6.79 4.17
CA SER A 608 -2.93 7.12 4.73
C SER A 608 -3.05 6.72 6.21
N LEU A 609 -3.55 7.60 7.08
CA LEU A 609 -3.68 7.36 8.53
C LEU A 609 -5.13 7.21 8.96
N PRO A 610 -5.40 6.45 10.04
CA PRO A 610 -6.73 6.34 10.62
C PRO A 610 -7.16 7.59 11.39
N LEU A 611 -8.47 7.72 11.55
CA LEU A 611 -9.10 8.77 12.36
C LEU A 611 -9.72 8.19 13.63
N PHE A 612 -9.38 8.75 14.78
CA PHE A 612 -9.85 8.29 16.08
C PHE A 612 -10.66 9.37 16.80
N ARG A 613 -11.73 8.96 17.49
CA ARG A 613 -12.48 9.81 18.42
C ARG A 613 -11.65 10.10 19.66
N CYS A 614 -11.66 11.34 20.11
CA CYS A 614 -11.11 11.67 21.42
C CYS A 614 -11.99 11.08 22.54
N LEU A 615 -11.32 10.61 23.59
CA LEU A 615 -11.92 10.18 24.85
C LEU A 615 -11.78 11.32 25.85
N TYR A 616 -12.89 11.83 26.34
CA TYR A 616 -12.92 12.85 27.38
C TYR A 616 -12.95 12.17 28.75
N PHE A 617 -11.95 12.49 29.58
CA PHE A 617 -11.74 11.84 30.86
C PHE A 617 -11.48 12.86 31.96
N ASP A 618 -12.17 12.71 33.10
CA ASP A 618 -11.82 13.43 34.34
C ASP A 618 -11.19 12.44 35.34
N PRO A 619 -9.86 12.52 35.54
CA PRO A 619 -9.14 11.66 36.47
C PRO A 619 -9.63 11.71 37.92
N LYS A 620 -10.31 12.79 38.34
CA LYS A 620 -10.71 13.01 39.75
C LYS A 620 -12.01 12.31 40.11
N ASN A 621 -13.00 12.30 39.20
CA ASN A 621 -14.32 11.73 39.45
C ASN A 621 -14.65 10.52 38.58
N GLY A 622 -13.78 10.17 37.62
CA GLY A 622 -13.95 9.02 36.74
C GLY A 622 -14.95 9.22 35.60
N TYR A 623 -15.36 10.46 35.33
CA TYR A 623 -16.20 10.79 34.17
C TYR A 623 -15.48 10.41 32.88
N ILE A 624 -16.19 9.67 32.01
CA ILE A 624 -15.69 9.27 30.69
C ILE A 624 -16.80 9.50 29.66
N SER A 625 -16.49 10.20 28.58
CA SER A 625 -17.31 10.30 27.38
C SER A 625 -16.44 10.23 26.12
N ILE A 626 -17.08 10.09 24.96
CA ILE A 626 -16.40 10.09 23.65
C ILE A 626 -16.89 11.28 22.83
N ALA A 627 -15.99 11.84 22.02
CA ALA A 627 -16.34 12.86 21.07
C ALA A 627 -17.48 12.41 20.14
N LYS A 628 -18.43 13.30 19.92
CA LYS A 628 -19.62 13.04 19.11
C LYS A 628 -20.07 14.33 18.45
N ARG A 629 -20.88 14.23 17.43
CA ARG A 629 -21.60 15.40 16.92
C ARG A 629 -22.49 16.03 17.98
N ASN A 630 -22.65 17.35 17.95
CA ASN A 630 -23.64 18.04 18.77
C ASN A 630 -25.05 18.02 18.12
N LYS A 631 -26.10 18.01 18.95
CA LYS A 631 -27.49 17.85 18.47
C LYS A 631 -27.91 18.99 17.54
N TYR A 632 -27.48 20.22 17.80
CA TYR A 632 -27.83 21.38 16.97
C TYR A 632 -27.26 21.29 15.55
N SER A 633 -25.98 20.93 15.40
CA SER A 633 -25.37 20.75 14.07
C SER A 633 -25.99 19.57 13.33
N PHE A 634 -26.47 18.55 14.05
CA PHE A 634 -27.21 17.43 13.48
C PHE A 634 -28.53 17.88 12.84
N TYR A 635 -29.26 18.77 13.53
CA TYR A 635 -30.47 19.42 13.02
C TYR A 635 -30.21 20.26 11.76
N LEU A 636 -29.11 21.03 11.73
CA LEU A 636 -28.79 21.86 10.57
C LEU A 636 -28.55 21.06 9.29
N GLU A 637 -27.97 19.87 9.39
CA GLU A 637 -27.75 19.03 8.21
C GLU A 637 -29.04 18.37 7.72
N HIS A 638 -29.92 18.00 8.64
CA HIS A 638 -31.18 17.32 8.34
C HIS A 638 -32.38 18.29 8.26
N GLN A 639 -32.13 19.58 8.06
CA GLN A 639 -33.17 20.62 8.04
C GLN A 639 -34.26 20.44 6.97
N SER A 640 -34.06 19.50 6.02
CA SER A 640 -35.09 19.09 5.05
C SER A 640 -36.14 18.14 5.62
N ASP A 641 -35.87 17.49 6.75
CA ASP A 641 -36.78 16.57 7.45
C ASP A 641 -37.61 17.31 8.52
N SER A 642 -38.68 16.66 9.01
CA SER A 642 -39.45 17.20 10.16
C SER A 642 -38.68 16.99 11.46
N PRO A 643 -38.88 17.85 12.50
CA PRO A 643 -38.17 17.74 13.77
C PRO A 643 -38.25 16.34 14.41
N GLU A 644 -39.41 15.69 14.36
CA GLU A 644 -39.62 14.35 14.93
C GLU A 644 -38.72 13.31 14.24
N LYS A 645 -38.62 13.36 12.91
CA LYS A 645 -37.74 12.47 12.16
C LYS A 645 -36.26 12.71 12.45
N ILE A 646 -35.88 13.97 12.71
CA ILE A 646 -34.50 14.30 13.09
C ILE A 646 -34.19 13.76 14.49
N ASP A 647 -35.13 13.85 15.42
CA ASP A 647 -34.97 13.28 16.77
C ASP A 647 -34.85 11.76 16.73
N ASP A 648 -35.65 11.05 15.92
CA ASP A 648 -35.52 9.60 15.73
C ASP A 648 -34.12 9.25 15.20
N LYS A 649 -33.66 9.94 14.15
CA LYS A 649 -32.31 9.78 13.59
C LYS A 649 -31.21 10.09 14.61
N TRP A 650 -31.42 11.07 15.48
CA TRP A 650 -30.47 11.44 16.52
C TRP A 650 -30.36 10.36 17.59
N GLU A 651 -31.47 9.76 18.02
CA GLU A 651 -31.46 8.64 18.96
C GLU A 651 -30.79 7.39 18.34
N ASP A 652 -31.04 7.11 17.07
CA ASP A 652 -30.36 6.04 16.34
C ASP A 652 -28.84 6.27 16.28
N TYR A 653 -28.41 7.50 16.00
CA TYR A 653 -27.01 7.89 16.07
C TYR A 653 -26.41 7.64 17.47
N LEU A 654 -27.11 8.05 18.54
CA LEU A 654 -26.64 7.80 19.90
C LEU A 654 -26.57 6.31 20.24
N ASN A 655 -27.52 5.52 19.76
CA ASN A 655 -27.53 4.06 19.96
C ASN A 655 -26.37 3.38 19.25
N LEU A 656 -26.04 3.82 18.02
CA LEU A 656 -24.86 3.35 17.29
C LEU A 656 -23.56 3.72 18.00
N LEU A 657 -23.46 4.93 18.57
CA LEU A 657 -22.28 5.32 19.35
C LEU A 657 -22.08 4.47 20.61
N LYS A 658 -23.17 4.07 21.26
CA LYS A 658 -23.11 3.16 22.41
C LYS A 658 -22.56 1.79 22.04
N GLU A 659 -22.73 1.37 20.79
CA GLU A 659 -22.26 0.11 20.17
C GLU A 659 -22.21 -1.05 21.16
N LYS A 660 -23.31 -1.80 21.25
CA LYS A 660 -23.43 -2.92 22.18
C LYS A 660 -22.86 -4.19 21.57
N GLU A 661 -21.92 -4.81 22.29
CA GLU A 661 -21.32 -6.09 21.89
C GLU A 661 -21.58 -7.14 22.97
N LYS A 662 -21.78 -8.39 22.55
CA LYS A 662 -21.89 -9.53 23.45
C LYS A 662 -20.48 -9.97 23.84
N GLU A 663 -20.10 -9.76 25.10
CA GLU A 663 -18.86 -10.27 25.67
C GLU A 663 -19.20 -11.23 26.82
N LYS A 664 -18.88 -12.52 26.67
CA LYS A 664 -19.14 -13.57 27.66
C LYS A 664 -20.59 -13.55 28.19
N GLU A 665 -21.55 -13.62 27.26
CA GLU A 665 -23.00 -13.65 27.50
C GLU A 665 -23.62 -12.35 28.06
N LYS A 666 -22.83 -11.29 28.32
CA LYS A 666 -23.34 -9.98 28.74
C LYS A 666 -23.17 -8.94 27.63
N GLU A 667 -24.23 -8.17 27.41
CA GLU A 667 -24.19 -7.04 26.51
C GLU A 667 -23.55 -5.84 27.22
N LYS A 668 -22.46 -5.31 26.67
CA LYS A 668 -21.74 -4.16 27.23
C LYS A 668 -21.69 -3.02 26.23
N GLU A 669 -21.87 -1.81 26.72
CA GLU A 669 -21.70 -0.58 25.94
C GLU A 669 -20.20 -0.22 25.81
N LYS A 670 -19.86 0.47 24.71
CA LYS A 670 -18.50 0.89 24.35
C LYS A 670 -17.73 1.58 25.49
N ILE A 671 -18.32 2.58 26.13
CA ILE A 671 -17.65 3.31 27.22
C ILE A 671 -17.34 2.39 28.40
N THR A 672 -18.24 1.46 28.73
CA THR A 672 -18.00 0.47 29.79
C THR A 672 -16.81 -0.43 29.43
N ARG A 673 -16.74 -0.89 28.17
CA ARG A 673 -15.59 -1.68 27.69
C ARG A 673 -14.27 -0.89 27.72
N ILE A 674 -14.28 0.40 27.39
CA ILE A 674 -13.08 1.26 27.48
C ILE A 674 -12.66 1.44 28.94
N ARG A 675 -13.61 1.75 29.83
CA ARG A 675 -13.35 1.93 31.27
C ARG A 675 -12.71 0.68 31.89
N GLU A 676 -13.25 -0.50 31.61
CA GLU A 676 -12.68 -1.76 32.09
C GLU A 676 -11.24 -2.00 31.60
N LYS A 677 -10.94 -1.61 30.35
CA LYS A 677 -9.57 -1.73 29.80
C LYS A 677 -8.61 -0.74 30.48
N LEU A 678 -9.04 0.50 30.72
CA LEU A 678 -8.26 1.50 31.45
C LEU A 678 -7.99 1.09 32.91
N GLU A 679 -8.98 0.53 33.61
CA GLU A 679 -8.78 0.03 34.97
C GLU A 679 -7.81 -1.16 34.99
N LYS A 680 -7.89 -2.09 34.04
CA LYS A 680 -6.88 -3.17 33.91
C LYS A 680 -5.46 -2.63 33.69
N ILE A 681 -5.30 -1.61 32.85
CA ILE A 681 -4.01 -0.93 32.65
C ILE A 681 -3.51 -0.37 33.99
N LYS A 682 -4.38 0.30 34.75
CA LYS A 682 -4.05 0.85 36.06
C LYS A 682 -3.65 -0.22 37.07
N GLU A 683 -4.37 -1.34 37.14
CA GLU A 683 -4.02 -2.48 38.00
C GLU A 683 -2.63 -3.04 37.67
N ILE A 684 -2.27 -3.12 36.37
CA ILE A 684 -0.94 -3.57 35.94
C ILE A 684 0.13 -2.56 36.37
N ILE A 685 -0.13 -1.26 36.25
CA ILE A 685 0.81 -0.21 36.66
C ILE A 685 0.98 -0.16 38.18
N ASP A 686 -0.10 -0.34 38.93
CA ASP A 686 -0.06 -0.44 40.39
C ASP A 686 0.80 -1.63 40.85
N PHE A 687 0.79 -2.74 40.10
CA PHE A 687 1.69 -3.87 40.34
C PHE A 687 3.17 -3.48 40.21
N PHE A 688 3.54 -2.67 39.21
CA PHE A 688 4.92 -2.22 39.04
C PHE A 688 5.35 -1.23 40.12
N LYS A 689 4.46 -0.33 40.53
CA LYS A 689 4.77 0.71 41.52
C LYS A 689 4.75 0.23 42.95
N ASN A 690 3.88 -0.73 43.26
CA ASN A 690 3.68 -1.26 44.60
C ASN A 690 3.88 -2.79 44.62
N PRO A 691 5.11 -3.27 44.29
CA PRO A 691 5.39 -4.70 44.26
C PRO A 691 5.24 -5.31 45.67
N LYS A 692 4.47 -6.40 45.77
CA LYS A 692 4.15 -7.05 47.06
C LYS A 692 5.28 -7.92 47.60
N GLU A 693 6.12 -8.46 46.71
CA GLU A 693 7.21 -9.38 47.07
C GLU A 693 8.56 -8.66 47.02
N SER A 694 9.41 -8.89 48.02
CA SER A 694 10.73 -8.25 48.12
C SER A 694 11.63 -8.54 46.91
N GLU A 695 11.61 -9.78 46.39
CA GLU A 695 12.40 -10.18 45.21
C GLU A 695 11.92 -9.45 43.95
N GLN A 696 10.60 -9.23 43.81
CA GLN A 696 10.04 -8.48 42.67
C GLN A 696 10.41 -7.00 42.73
N LYS A 697 10.37 -6.42 43.93
CA LYS A 697 10.75 -5.03 44.16
C LYS A 697 12.20 -4.77 43.74
N GLU A 698 13.11 -5.63 44.18
CA GLU A 698 14.53 -5.53 43.85
C GLU A 698 14.79 -5.64 42.34
N ILE A 699 14.07 -6.53 41.63
CA ILE A 699 14.18 -6.66 40.17
C ILE A 699 13.64 -5.41 39.45
N ILE A 700 12.50 -4.89 39.88
CA ILE A 700 11.88 -3.71 39.26
C ILE A 700 12.77 -2.47 39.44
N GLU A 701 13.36 -2.28 40.62
CA GLU A 701 14.28 -1.17 40.90
C GLU A 701 15.53 -1.19 40.00
N LYS A 702 15.92 -2.35 39.47
CA LYS A 702 17.04 -2.50 38.53
C LYS A 702 16.72 -2.08 37.09
N ILE A 703 15.44 -1.94 36.74
CA ILE A 703 14.99 -1.57 35.39
C ILE A 703 14.74 -0.07 35.36
N THR A 704 15.81 0.71 35.16
CA THR A 704 15.75 2.18 35.26
C THR A 704 14.90 2.84 34.17
N ASN A 705 14.69 2.15 33.04
CA ASN A 705 13.88 2.63 31.92
C ASN A 705 12.42 2.11 31.94
N LEU A 706 11.94 1.55 33.05
CA LEU A 706 10.60 0.92 33.11
C LEU A 706 9.46 1.89 32.73
N ASP A 707 9.46 3.12 33.25
CA ASP A 707 8.43 4.12 32.93
C ASP A 707 8.43 4.48 31.44
N GLN A 708 9.60 4.53 30.79
CA GLN A 708 9.72 4.77 29.35
C GLN A 708 9.12 3.61 28.53
N LEU A 709 9.38 2.35 28.95
CA LEU A 709 8.82 1.16 28.30
C LEU A 709 7.29 1.09 28.44
N ILE A 710 6.75 1.47 29.59
CA ILE A 710 5.31 1.57 29.83
C ILE A 710 4.70 2.72 29.01
N ALA A 711 5.36 3.88 28.99
CA ALA A 711 4.91 5.04 28.21
C ALA A 711 4.84 4.71 26.71
N LEU A 712 5.81 3.98 26.17
CA LEU A 712 5.80 3.50 24.79
C LEU A 712 4.58 2.59 24.49
N ALA A 713 4.19 1.74 25.45
CA ALA A 713 3.02 0.87 25.32
C ALA A 713 1.68 1.65 25.34
N LEU A 714 1.65 2.80 26.03
CA LEU A 714 0.46 3.67 26.19
C LEU A 714 0.33 4.73 25.08
N MET A 715 1.45 5.16 24.49
CA MET A 715 1.53 6.31 23.59
C MET A 715 0.44 6.40 22.51
N PRO A 716 0.02 5.27 21.89
CA PRO A 716 -1.00 5.30 20.83
C PRO A 716 -2.41 5.72 21.27
N ILE A 717 -2.70 5.76 22.58
CA ILE A 717 -3.95 6.33 23.12
C ILE A 717 -3.72 7.59 23.94
N SER A 718 -2.50 7.87 24.39
CA SER A 718 -2.21 9.01 25.27
C SER A 718 -2.65 10.35 24.67
N CYS A 719 -2.46 10.56 23.35
CA CYS A 719 -2.92 11.74 22.62
C CYS A 719 -4.40 11.71 22.21
N LEU A 720 -5.11 10.60 22.44
CA LEU A 720 -6.55 10.48 22.21
C LEU A 720 -7.36 10.77 23.49
N VAL A 721 -6.73 10.71 24.67
CA VAL A 721 -7.35 11.03 25.95
C VAL A 721 -7.17 12.52 26.25
N LYS A 722 -8.27 13.25 26.40
CA LYS A 722 -8.31 14.66 26.78
C LYS A 722 -9.02 14.86 28.11
N HIS A 723 -8.74 15.97 28.78
CA HIS A 723 -9.48 16.32 29.98
C HIS A 723 -10.95 16.62 29.63
N ALA A 724 -11.90 16.15 30.45
CA ALA A 724 -13.33 16.30 30.19
C ALA A 724 -13.82 17.76 30.06
N ALA A 725 -13.06 18.72 30.59
CA ALA A 725 -13.34 20.14 30.42
C ALA A 725 -13.31 20.63 28.97
N PHE A 726 -12.71 19.86 28.05
CA PHE A 726 -12.65 20.16 26.62
C PHE A 726 -13.69 19.38 25.78
N GLU A 727 -14.71 18.81 26.42
CA GLU A 727 -15.74 18.00 25.74
C GLU A 727 -16.44 18.76 24.60
N ASP A 728 -16.65 20.06 24.74
CA ASP A 728 -17.30 20.92 23.73
C ASP A 728 -16.52 21.04 22.40
N GLU A 729 -15.26 20.59 22.36
CA GLU A 729 -14.46 20.56 21.13
C GLU A 729 -14.92 19.46 20.15
N ASP A 730 -15.57 18.41 20.66
CA ASP A 730 -16.07 17.27 19.87
C ASP A 730 -15.04 16.76 18.83
N GLU A 731 -13.83 16.50 19.32
CA GLU A 731 -12.63 16.33 18.49
C GLU A 731 -12.39 14.86 18.10
N CYS A 732 -11.84 14.67 16.90
CA CYS A 732 -11.21 13.43 16.46
C CYS A 732 -9.85 13.74 15.84
N ARG A 733 -8.94 12.77 15.88
CA ARG A 733 -7.51 12.97 15.58
C ARG A 733 -6.97 11.92 14.64
N MET A 734 -6.17 12.38 13.69
CA MET A 734 -5.16 11.56 13.04
C MET A 734 -3.87 11.68 13.84
N ILE A 735 -3.19 10.55 14.05
CA ILE A 735 -1.98 10.50 14.88
C ILE A 735 -0.88 9.72 14.18
N TYR A 736 0.34 10.22 14.29
CA TYR A 736 1.56 9.67 13.73
C TYR A 736 2.68 9.73 14.76
N ILE A 737 3.25 8.60 15.10
CA ILE A 737 4.23 8.42 16.17
C ILE A 737 5.56 8.03 15.54
N THR A 738 6.62 8.78 15.84
CA THR A 738 7.96 8.53 15.29
C THR A 738 9.07 9.10 16.20
N ASN A 739 10.33 8.80 15.91
CA ASN A 739 11.47 9.45 16.56
C ASN A 739 11.66 10.89 16.02
N ILE A 740 12.14 11.80 16.86
CA ILE A 740 12.47 13.18 16.50
C ILE A 740 13.52 13.31 15.38
N ALA A 741 14.34 12.28 15.17
CA ALA A 741 15.33 12.18 14.11
C ALA A 741 14.79 11.53 12.80
N ASP A 742 13.47 11.31 12.68
CA ASP A 742 12.85 10.84 11.44
C ASP A 742 13.03 11.88 10.31
N GLU A 743 13.55 11.45 9.16
CA GLU A 743 13.78 12.28 7.98
C GLU A 743 12.48 12.91 7.42
N LEU A 744 11.32 12.36 7.78
CA LEU A 744 10.02 12.91 7.41
C LEU A 744 9.64 14.16 8.22
N ILE A 745 10.30 14.42 9.34
CA ILE A 745 10.05 15.60 10.17
C ILE A 745 10.65 16.83 9.50
N GLN A 746 9.81 17.85 9.32
CA GLN A 746 10.21 19.13 8.77
C GLN A 746 10.29 20.17 9.86
N ALA A 747 11.43 20.84 9.92
CA ALA A 747 11.61 22.04 10.69
C ALA A 747 11.20 23.27 9.86
N PRO A 748 10.62 24.30 10.49
CA PRO A 748 10.32 25.54 9.79
C PRO A 748 11.61 26.27 9.40
N THR A 749 11.57 26.95 8.26
CA THR A 749 12.72 27.70 7.73
C THR A 749 13.06 28.96 8.53
N ASN A 750 12.13 29.45 9.35
CA ASN A 750 12.31 30.62 10.21
C ASN A 750 12.21 30.20 11.68
N TYR A 751 13.25 30.55 12.46
CA TYR A 751 13.35 30.25 13.88
C TYR A 751 12.18 30.81 14.72
N ALA A 752 11.51 31.87 14.26
CA ALA A 752 10.30 32.38 14.91
C ALA A 752 9.18 31.34 15.02
N TYR A 753 9.25 30.27 14.23
CA TYR A 753 8.33 29.13 14.27
C TYR A 753 8.98 27.86 14.82
N ALA A 754 10.11 27.92 15.54
CA ALA A 754 10.84 26.72 16.02
C ALA A 754 9.97 25.73 16.83
N SER A 755 8.85 26.18 17.39
CA SER A 755 7.82 25.36 18.04
C SER A 755 6.85 24.67 17.05
N SER A 756 7.11 24.67 15.74
CA SER A 756 6.22 24.16 14.70
C SER A 756 6.92 23.07 13.90
N LEU A 757 7.34 21.99 14.57
CA LEU A 757 7.73 20.77 13.87
C LEU A 757 6.50 20.08 13.31
N PHE A 758 6.59 19.64 12.06
CA PHE A 758 5.48 18.99 11.39
C PHE A 758 5.94 17.88 10.45
N VAL A 759 5.00 17.01 10.10
CA VAL A 759 5.16 16.02 9.04
C VAL A 759 4.15 16.31 7.94
N ASN A 760 4.61 16.28 6.69
CA ASN A 760 3.71 16.41 5.54
C ASN A 760 2.89 15.12 5.39
N TYR A 761 1.57 15.27 5.42
CA TYR A 761 0.62 14.21 5.18
C TYR A 761 0.35 14.08 3.69
N GLY A 762 -0.35 15.02 3.05
CA GLY A 762 -0.62 14.92 1.61
C GLY A 762 -1.57 15.98 1.08
N LYS A 763 -1.89 15.87 -0.21
CA LYS A 763 -2.85 16.76 -0.88
C LYS A 763 -4.27 16.45 -0.43
N ILE A 764 -5.11 17.49 -0.34
CA ILE A 764 -6.46 17.37 0.24
C ILE A 764 -7.59 17.55 -0.76
N GLU A 765 -7.35 18.25 -1.88
CA GLU A 765 -8.43 18.77 -2.74
C GLU A 765 -9.38 17.67 -3.26
N ASP A 766 -8.82 16.52 -3.65
CA ASP A 766 -9.58 15.38 -4.16
C ASP A 766 -10.48 14.72 -3.11
N TYR A 767 -10.18 14.95 -1.82
CA TYR A 767 -10.92 14.38 -0.69
C TYR A 767 -11.93 15.36 -0.07
N LEU A 768 -11.97 16.60 -0.53
CA LEU A 768 -12.90 17.60 -0.01
C LEU A 768 -14.30 17.38 -0.56
N GLU A 769 -15.32 17.58 0.26
CA GLU A 769 -16.72 17.60 -0.18
C GLU A 769 -17.33 19.00 -0.11
N LYS A 770 -17.00 19.73 0.96
CA LYS A 770 -17.59 21.02 1.26
C LYS A 770 -16.60 21.93 1.99
N ILE A 771 -16.72 23.23 1.77
CA ILE A 771 -16.01 24.26 2.51
C ILE A 771 -17.07 25.23 3.07
N TYR A 772 -17.17 25.33 4.40
CA TYR A 772 -17.95 26.39 5.03
C TYR A 772 -17.05 27.59 5.32
N LEU A 773 -17.47 28.75 4.83
CA LEU A 773 -16.85 30.03 5.15
C LEU A 773 -17.44 30.52 6.46
N GLY A 774 -16.59 30.85 7.44
CA GLY A 774 -17.03 31.37 8.73
C GLY A 774 -17.87 32.65 8.58
N PRO A 775 -18.71 33.00 9.58
CA PRO A 775 -19.66 34.09 9.42
C PRO A 775 -19.01 35.47 9.20
N GLN A 776 -17.75 35.64 9.63
CA GLN A 776 -16.93 36.83 9.37
C GLN A 776 -15.78 36.57 8.38
N CYS A 777 -15.89 35.53 7.54
CA CYS A 777 -14.90 35.27 6.51
C CYS A 777 -14.84 36.45 5.53
N GLN A 778 -13.64 37.00 5.33
CA GLN A 778 -13.48 38.24 4.59
C GLN A 778 -13.83 38.07 3.09
N PRO A 779 -14.38 39.10 2.42
CA PRO A 779 -14.88 38.98 1.05
C PRO A 779 -13.86 38.49 0.01
N HIS A 780 -12.58 38.86 0.15
CA HIS A 780 -11.55 38.45 -0.80
C HIS A 780 -11.21 36.95 -0.70
N HIS A 781 -11.19 36.39 0.52
CA HIS A 781 -11.03 34.94 0.72
C HIS A 781 -12.20 34.17 0.10
N LYS A 782 -13.43 34.62 0.37
CA LYS A 782 -14.65 34.05 -0.23
C LYS A 782 -14.60 34.05 -1.75
N LEU A 783 -14.23 35.19 -2.35
CA LEU A 783 -14.14 35.34 -3.80
C LEU A 783 -13.12 34.36 -4.39
N TRP A 784 -11.93 34.28 -3.79
CA TRP A 784 -10.87 33.39 -4.26
C TRP A 784 -11.26 31.92 -4.16
N ILE A 785 -11.74 31.47 -2.99
CA ILE A 785 -12.14 30.06 -2.75
C ILE A 785 -13.25 29.66 -3.73
N THR A 786 -14.26 30.52 -3.90
CA THR A 786 -15.38 30.25 -4.81
C THR A 786 -14.91 30.16 -6.26
N ASN A 787 -13.97 31.00 -6.69
CA ASN A 787 -13.42 30.96 -8.03
C ASN A 787 -12.59 29.69 -8.26
N HIS A 788 -11.66 29.37 -7.34
CA HIS A 788 -10.81 28.19 -7.42
C HIS A 788 -11.63 26.91 -7.61
N VAL A 789 -12.62 26.70 -6.73
CA VAL A 789 -13.47 25.50 -6.76
C VAL A 789 -14.27 25.37 -8.06
N ARG A 790 -14.64 26.49 -8.70
CA ARG A 790 -15.37 26.48 -9.99
C ARG A 790 -14.47 26.20 -11.18
N THR A 791 -13.21 26.62 -11.12
CA THR A 791 -12.24 26.48 -12.22
C THR A 791 -11.36 25.24 -12.10
N SER A 792 -11.26 24.64 -10.91
CA SER A 792 -10.47 23.45 -10.66
C SER A 792 -10.98 22.26 -11.48
N GLN A 793 -10.13 21.72 -12.35
CA GLN A 793 -10.41 20.56 -13.22
C GLN A 793 -9.81 19.28 -12.62
N SER A 794 -10.06 18.98 -11.35
CA SER A 794 -9.66 17.68 -10.79
C SER A 794 -10.34 16.55 -11.58
N LYS A 795 -9.55 15.80 -12.35
CA LYS A 795 -10.03 14.72 -13.26
C LYS A 795 -10.44 13.45 -12.51
N THR A 796 -10.08 13.33 -11.23
CA THR A 796 -10.31 12.16 -10.37
C THR A 796 -11.63 12.25 -9.60
N ARG A 797 -12.20 13.45 -9.47
CA ARG A 797 -13.33 13.71 -8.57
C ARG A 797 -14.69 13.60 -9.26
N SER A 798 -15.60 12.84 -8.66
CA SER A 798 -16.95 12.57 -9.20
C SER A 798 -17.98 13.67 -8.92
N LYS A 799 -17.74 14.54 -7.92
CA LYS A 799 -18.67 15.61 -7.49
C LYS A 799 -17.92 16.93 -7.24
N PRO A 800 -18.48 18.11 -7.54
CA PRO A 800 -17.82 19.41 -7.27
C PRO A 800 -17.72 19.75 -5.76
N ILE A 801 -16.78 20.63 -5.34
CA ILE A 801 -16.68 21.06 -3.93
C ILE A 801 -17.81 22.07 -3.71
N LYS A 802 -18.61 21.91 -2.66
CA LYS A 802 -19.64 22.90 -2.32
C LYS A 802 -19.04 23.98 -1.42
N VAL A 803 -19.14 25.24 -1.80
CA VAL A 803 -18.76 26.37 -0.93
C VAL A 803 -20.01 26.98 -0.32
N VAL A 804 -20.07 27.06 1.00
CA VAL A 804 -21.26 27.50 1.75
C VAL A 804 -20.87 28.62 2.71
N GLN A 805 -21.59 29.74 2.71
CA GLN A 805 -21.44 30.77 3.74
C GLN A 805 -22.12 30.28 5.02
N SER A 806 -21.41 30.24 6.15
CA SER A 806 -22.00 29.96 7.44
C SER A 806 -22.90 31.12 7.88
N GLU A 807 -24.14 30.82 8.24
CA GLU A 807 -25.12 31.75 8.80
C GLU A 807 -25.16 31.69 10.34
N MET A 808 -24.14 31.09 10.97
CA MET A 808 -24.10 31.02 12.43
C MET A 808 -24.08 32.43 13.06
N PRO A 809 -24.92 32.69 14.08
CA PRO A 809 -25.02 34.02 14.66
C PRO A 809 -23.79 34.34 15.51
N LEU A 810 -22.85 35.15 15.01
CA LEU A 810 -21.81 35.77 15.82
C LEU A 810 -22.45 36.88 16.67
N ARG A 811 -22.30 36.79 17.99
CA ARG A 811 -22.72 37.85 18.92
C ARG A 811 -21.62 38.86 19.12
#